data_AF-A0A2X0PB22-F1
#
_entry.id   AF-A0A2X0PB22-F1
#
_cell.length_a   1.000
_cell.length_b   1.000
_cell.length_c   1.000
_cell.angle_alpha   90.00
_cell.angle_beta   90.00
_cell.angle_gamma   90.00
#
_symmetry.space_group_name_H-M   'P 1'
#
loop_
_entity.id
_entity.type
_entity.pdbx_description
1 polymer ?
#
loop_
_entity_poly.entity_id
_entity_poly.type
_entity_poly.pdbx_seq_one_letter_code
_entity_poly.pdbx_strand_id
1 'polypeptide(L)'
;MDINDIFKRPPLPPSGAAAGTKRKLEAPTPDMSSFKQHKADTNPTNGAPPAATSANTNGKGKGKASVTIRDGSDDDDHDQDGDNDGAPDEEFAPGNDADYFAEEDEDGRFFGGGLNSVQKEVLNMMDKADDKFAASGELTAPGVRRQLLALEKAIDENRRLRTKFPTDPTKFVDSEFTLIEALNALLVLSSFPALSYPILIELNTPESLADLLSHENTDVSNAVVEVLEEWLDPESLDEDDEEEEGGDEGGSERKLEATKKLVESLIQFGIVELAVSGLARLNEEDESERGGVFHILGLLENFISLTPVIATSLLAPTATLLSYLVKRLSMDNKPADWDQNRFYAAEMLSLLLSLPVDGVAEGRKTLAEQGHVDALLKIISTYRRRDPSGADETEFMENIFDILCSSLSEPTVKQVFMQGEGIELMCLMLKEKRLSKTRAIKTLDHALQGFAGMELCVEFVEVLGLKVLFTTFMGKGASKKASGQLTHESTEHLLSILSSLLTSLASDSPQRLRLLSKFVEADYEKLDRLIELREETEARVNAGDGDDEFGELDEDELYLEKLERGLFSLQLVDYILAWMTMEDDGAREHILMMLARRNKSFDDIICVLSEYRDNIGEGAAKTEEKEGSEIDEAEEQREILKNLIEYLKSLE
;
A
#
# COMPACT_ATOMS: atom_id res chain seq x y z
N MET A 1 -10.05 28.27 19.70
CA MET A 1 -8.68 28.02 19.20
C MET A 1 -8.32 26.66 19.71
N ASP A 2 -8.56 25.69 18.83
CA ASP A 2 -8.50 24.26 19.10
C ASP A 2 -7.04 23.81 19.11
N ILE A 3 -6.71 22.86 19.99
CA ILE A 3 -5.34 22.33 20.15
C ILE A 3 -4.95 21.42 18.98
N ASN A 4 -5.93 21.04 18.16
CA ASN A 4 -5.78 20.16 17.00
C ASN A 4 -5.31 20.87 15.71
N ASP A 5 -5.28 22.21 15.66
CA ASP A 5 -4.88 22.95 14.46
C ASP A 5 -3.36 23.21 14.33
N ILE A 6 -2.55 22.78 15.30
CA ILE A 6 -1.10 23.07 15.35
C ILE A 6 -0.23 21.92 14.79
N PHE A 7 -0.82 20.79 14.39
CA PHE A 7 -0.08 19.60 13.93
C PHE A 7 -0.31 19.23 12.46
N LYS A 8 -0.47 20.21 11.56
CA LYS A 8 -0.26 19.96 10.13
C LYS A 8 1.24 19.85 9.86
N ARG A 9 1.77 18.64 10.08
CA ARG A 9 3.10 18.24 9.58
C ARG A 9 3.03 18.08 8.07
N PRO A 10 4.15 18.27 7.33
CA PRO A 10 4.20 18.02 5.90
C PRO A 10 3.70 16.60 5.58
N PRO A 11 2.96 16.41 4.48
CA PRO A 11 2.57 15.07 4.07
C PRO A 11 3.82 14.22 3.86
N LEU A 12 3.74 12.95 4.29
CA LEU A 12 4.71 11.94 3.91
C LEU A 12 4.91 12.00 2.39
N PRO A 13 6.15 11.85 1.88
CA PRO A 13 6.32 11.63 0.45
C PRO A 13 5.43 10.44 0.05
N PRO A 14 4.78 10.48 -1.12
CA PRO A 14 3.89 9.41 -1.54
C PRO A 14 4.71 8.12 -1.69
N SER A 15 4.78 7.31 -0.64
CA SER A 15 4.66 5.88 -0.83
C SER A 15 3.32 5.66 -1.54
N GLY A 16 3.19 4.65 -2.38
CA GLY A 16 1.94 4.36 -3.09
C GLY A 16 0.72 4.10 -2.17
N ALA A 17 0.85 4.31 -0.86
CA ALA A 17 -0.13 4.08 0.18
C ALA A 17 -0.85 5.35 0.69
N ALA A 18 -1.04 6.37 -0.15
CA ALA A 18 -1.91 7.50 0.20
C ALA A 18 -2.83 7.90 -0.96
N ALA A 19 -3.98 7.22 -1.06
CA ALA A 19 -5.32 7.83 -1.23
C ALA A 19 -6.40 6.74 -1.44
N GLY A 20 -7.07 6.35 -0.35
CA GLY A 20 -8.52 6.09 -0.33
C GLY A 20 -9.08 5.02 -1.26
N THR A 21 -8.38 3.92 -1.52
CA THR A 21 -9.05 2.74 -2.09
C THR A 21 -8.71 1.53 -1.24
N LYS A 22 -9.56 1.22 -0.26
CA LYS A 22 -9.53 -0.10 0.39
C LYS A 22 -9.46 -1.17 -0.69
N ARG A 23 -8.60 -2.19 -0.50
CA ARG A 23 -8.61 -3.34 -1.41
C ARG A 23 -10.01 -3.93 -1.39
N LYS A 24 -10.59 -4.11 -2.56
CA LYS A 24 -11.85 -4.84 -2.72
C LYS A 24 -11.53 -6.27 -3.11
N LEU A 25 -12.24 -7.22 -2.49
CA LEU A 25 -12.13 -8.63 -2.84
C LEU A 25 -12.64 -8.81 -4.28
N GLU A 26 -11.76 -9.09 -5.24
CA GLU A 26 -12.19 -9.32 -6.63
C GLU A 26 -12.58 -10.78 -6.82
N ALA A 27 -13.67 -11.04 -7.55
CA ALA A 27 -14.02 -12.42 -7.91
C ALA A 27 -12.96 -13.06 -8.83
N PRO A 28 -12.76 -14.38 -8.72
CA PRO A 28 -11.95 -15.13 -9.68
C PRO A 28 -12.46 -14.90 -11.11
N THR A 29 -11.58 -14.53 -12.03
CA THR A 29 -11.94 -14.45 -13.45
C THR A 29 -12.26 -15.86 -13.96
N PRO A 30 -13.49 -16.13 -14.45
CA PRO A 30 -13.78 -17.45 -15.01
C PRO A 30 -12.98 -17.62 -16.30
N ASP A 31 -12.12 -18.64 -16.35
CA ASP A 31 -11.38 -19.01 -17.55
C ASP A 31 -12.37 -19.46 -18.65
N MET A 32 -12.75 -18.52 -19.52
CA MET A 32 -13.63 -18.72 -20.66
C MET A 32 -13.08 -19.69 -21.71
N SER A 33 -11.82 -20.15 -21.57
CA SER A 33 -11.25 -21.20 -22.43
C SER A 33 -11.73 -22.61 -22.03
N SER A 34 -12.17 -22.81 -20.79
CA SER A 34 -12.69 -24.08 -20.27
C SER A 34 -14.16 -24.35 -20.64
N PHE A 35 -14.96 -23.29 -20.84
CA PHE A 35 -16.40 -23.39 -21.15
C PHE A 35 -16.73 -23.81 -22.59
N LYS A 36 -15.76 -23.75 -23.52
CA LYS A 36 -15.94 -24.18 -24.92
C LYS A 36 -15.72 -25.68 -25.15
N GLN A 37 -15.31 -26.46 -24.14
CA GLN A 37 -15.10 -27.91 -24.27
C GLN A 37 -16.25 -28.79 -23.73
N HIS A 38 -17.31 -28.21 -23.14
CA HIS A 38 -18.42 -28.97 -22.56
C HIS A 38 -19.81 -28.71 -23.16
N LYS A 39 -19.89 -28.26 -24.42
CA LYS A 39 -21.15 -28.24 -25.21
C LYS A 39 -20.99 -28.97 -26.54
N ALA A 40 -20.61 -30.25 -26.49
CA ALA A 40 -20.88 -31.21 -27.55
C ALA A 40 -20.68 -32.62 -26.99
N ASP A 41 -21.73 -33.22 -26.40
CA ASP A 41 -21.99 -34.66 -26.49
C ASP A 41 -23.21 -35.04 -25.62
N THR A 42 -24.40 -34.95 -26.21
CA THR A 42 -25.58 -35.68 -25.74
C THR A 42 -26.29 -36.31 -26.94
N ASN A 43 -25.91 -37.54 -27.28
CA ASN A 43 -26.84 -38.54 -27.82
C ASN A 43 -26.27 -39.97 -27.66
N PRO A 44 -27.09 -40.96 -27.26
CA PRO A 44 -26.60 -42.26 -26.82
C PRO A 44 -26.36 -43.19 -28.02
N THR A 45 -25.26 -43.93 -28.02
CA THR A 45 -24.99 -45.01 -28.98
C THR A 45 -25.30 -46.38 -28.39
N ASN A 46 -25.92 -47.23 -29.19
CA ASN A 46 -26.07 -48.67 -28.97
C ASN A 46 -25.39 -49.40 -30.14
N GLY A 47 -24.44 -50.30 -29.83
CA GLY A 47 -24.19 -51.53 -30.61
C GLY A 47 -23.12 -51.57 -31.71
N ALA A 48 -21.89 -51.93 -31.31
CA ALA A 48 -20.95 -52.91 -31.92
C ALA A 48 -20.32 -52.70 -33.34
N PRO A 49 -19.10 -53.27 -33.59
CA PRO A 49 -18.10 -52.81 -34.60
C PRO A 49 -17.97 -53.83 -35.78
N PRO A 50 -16.89 -53.93 -36.61
CA PRO A 50 -15.68 -53.10 -36.83
C PRO A 50 -15.36 -52.81 -38.33
N ALA A 51 -14.31 -52.04 -38.62
CA ALA A 51 -13.17 -52.40 -39.50
C ALA A 51 -12.55 -51.23 -40.31
N ALA A 52 -11.21 -51.16 -40.17
CA ALA A 52 -10.21 -51.00 -41.22
C ALA A 52 -9.98 -49.65 -41.94
N THR A 53 -8.67 -49.33 -41.95
CA THR A 53 -7.85 -48.79 -43.04
C THR A 53 -7.75 -47.27 -43.27
N SER A 54 -6.58 -46.78 -42.81
CA SER A 54 -5.52 -46.18 -43.64
C SER A 54 -5.60 -44.72 -44.08
N ALA A 55 -4.51 -44.03 -43.69
CA ALA A 55 -3.64 -43.23 -44.55
C ALA A 55 -4.00 -41.75 -44.82
N ASN A 56 -3.20 -40.89 -44.17
CA ASN A 56 -2.23 -39.99 -44.83
C ASN A 56 -2.79 -38.96 -45.82
N THR A 57 -2.74 -37.66 -45.49
CA THR A 57 -1.68 -36.73 -45.94
C THR A 57 -2.10 -35.26 -45.86
N ASN A 58 -1.22 -34.47 -45.24
CA ASN A 58 -0.69 -33.16 -45.66
C ASN A 58 -1.43 -32.36 -46.76
N GLY A 59 -1.65 -31.06 -46.50
CA GLY A 59 -1.88 -30.10 -47.58
C GLY A 59 -2.16 -28.66 -47.15
N LYS A 60 -1.11 -27.90 -46.85
CA LYS A 60 -1.11 -26.42 -46.80
C LYS A 60 -1.65 -25.83 -48.11
N GLY A 61 -2.41 -24.72 -48.04
CA GLY A 61 -2.71 -23.92 -49.22
C GLY A 61 -3.59 -22.70 -48.98
N LYS A 62 -2.94 -21.54 -48.84
CA LYS A 62 -3.48 -20.16 -48.87
C LYS A 62 -4.47 -19.90 -50.01
N GLY A 63 -5.41 -18.97 -49.82
CA GLY A 63 -6.00 -18.25 -50.95
C GLY A 63 -7.26 -17.43 -50.70
N LYS A 64 -7.04 -16.17 -50.31
CA LYS A 64 -7.86 -14.96 -50.46
C LYS A 64 -9.10 -14.98 -51.40
N ALA A 65 -10.07 -14.17 -50.95
CA ALA A 65 -10.86 -13.15 -51.67
C ALA A 65 -12.29 -13.48 -52.16
N SER A 66 -13.24 -12.88 -51.44
CA SER A 66 -14.14 -11.81 -51.91
C SER A 66 -15.42 -12.17 -52.69
N VAL A 67 -16.49 -11.41 -52.37
CA VAL A 67 -17.42 -10.70 -53.28
C VAL A 67 -18.93 -10.98 -53.10
N THR A 68 -19.64 -9.85 -52.85
CA THR A 68 -21.04 -9.42 -53.17
C THR A 68 -22.26 -9.97 -52.45
N ILE A 69 -22.82 -9.10 -51.60
CA ILE A 69 -24.11 -8.36 -51.70
C ILE A 69 -25.11 -8.87 -52.75
N ARG A 70 -26.36 -9.06 -52.32
CA ARG A 70 -27.55 -8.65 -53.08
C ARG A 70 -28.68 -8.14 -52.18
N ASP A 71 -29.14 -7.00 -52.66
CA ASP A 71 -30.19 -6.05 -52.27
C ASP A 71 -31.64 -6.60 -52.41
N GLY A 72 -32.63 -5.90 -51.84
CA GLY A 72 -34.04 -6.12 -52.20
C GLY A 72 -35.15 -5.55 -51.31
N SER A 73 -35.41 -4.24 -51.46
CA SER A 73 -36.72 -3.55 -51.60
C SER A 73 -37.67 -3.30 -50.41
N ASP A 74 -37.74 -2.01 -50.02
CA ASP A 74 -38.82 -1.00 -50.21
C ASP A 74 -40.26 -1.19 -49.65
N ASP A 75 -40.57 -0.26 -48.74
CA ASP A 75 -41.59 0.82 -48.81
C ASP A 75 -43.05 0.70 -48.26
N ASP A 76 -43.37 1.80 -47.55
CA ASP A 76 -44.62 2.58 -47.41
C ASP A 76 -45.57 2.48 -46.18
N ASP A 77 -45.53 3.58 -45.41
CA ASP A 77 -46.60 4.49 -44.94
C ASP A 77 -47.76 4.01 -44.03
N HIS A 78 -47.90 4.60 -42.82
CA HIS A 78 -48.84 5.71 -42.52
C HIS A 78 -49.00 6.00 -41.01
N ASP A 79 -48.93 7.30 -40.64
CA ASP A 79 -49.35 7.88 -39.36
C ASP A 79 -50.89 7.92 -39.17
N GLN A 80 -51.38 7.64 -37.95
CA GLN A 80 -52.48 8.41 -37.33
C GLN A 80 -52.71 8.09 -35.83
N ASP A 81 -52.93 9.17 -35.07
CA ASP A 81 -53.17 9.26 -33.62
C ASP A 81 -54.45 8.56 -33.11
N GLY A 82 -54.45 8.21 -31.81
CA GLY A 82 -55.67 7.92 -31.05
C GLY A 82 -55.44 7.42 -29.61
N ASP A 83 -55.60 8.31 -28.63
CA ASP A 83 -55.77 7.99 -27.21
C ASP A 83 -56.93 7.00 -26.97
N ASN A 84 -56.73 5.96 -26.14
CA ASN A 84 -57.68 5.53 -25.10
C ASN A 84 -57.12 4.41 -24.18
N ASP A 85 -57.38 4.61 -22.89
CA ASP A 85 -57.21 3.79 -21.69
C ASP A 85 -57.18 2.24 -21.79
N GLY A 86 -56.26 1.65 -21.01
CA GLY A 86 -56.45 0.34 -20.35
C GLY A 86 -55.37 -0.72 -20.63
N ALA A 87 -54.25 -0.70 -19.90
CA ALA A 87 -53.27 -1.79 -19.88
C ALA A 87 -53.28 -2.52 -18.52
N PRO A 88 -53.33 -3.86 -18.48
CA PRO A 88 -53.19 -4.66 -17.26
C PRO A 88 -51.70 -4.88 -16.92
N ASP A 89 -51.42 -5.08 -15.63
CA ASP A 89 -50.16 -5.51 -15.01
C ASP A 89 -49.12 -6.10 -15.97
N GLU A 90 -48.08 -5.32 -16.30
CA GLU A 90 -46.86 -5.86 -16.90
C GLU A 90 -46.08 -6.59 -15.81
N GLU A 91 -46.09 -7.93 -15.86
CA GLU A 91 -45.16 -8.77 -15.13
C GLU A 91 -43.73 -8.35 -15.47
N PHE A 92 -43.04 -7.80 -14.48
CA PHE A 92 -41.62 -7.47 -14.48
C PHE A 92 -40.79 -8.72 -14.78
N ALA A 93 -40.40 -8.89 -16.05
CA ALA A 93 -39.50 -9.93 -16.60
C ALA A 93 -39.82 -11.41 -16.26
N PRO A 94 -39.70 -12.36 -17.19
CA PRO A 94 -39.83 -13.77 -16.86
C PRO A 94 -38.69 -14.20 -15.91
N GLY A 95 -38.99 -14.28 -14.61
CA GLY A 95 -38.07 -14.78 -13.58
C GLY A 95 -37.61 -13.77 -12.53
N ASN A 96 -38.00 -12.49 -12.61
CA ASN A 96 -37.57 -11.46 -11.64
C ASN A 96 -36.03 -11.43 -11.46
N ASP A 97 -35.32 -11.59 -12.59
CA ASP A 97 -33.86 -11.71 -12.68
C ASP A 97 -33.25 -10.33 -12.94
N ALA A 98 -32.35 -9.90 -12.05
CA ALA A 98 -31.75 -8.56 -12.07
C ALA A 98 -30.75 -8.38 -13.23
N ASP A 99 -30.37 -9.46 -13.90
CA ASP A 99 -29.35 -9.47 -14.96
C ASP A 99 -29.89 -9.05 -16.35
N TYR A 100 -31.17 -8.71 -16.48
CA TYR A 100 -31.77 -8.47 -17.80
C TYR A 100 -31.42 -7.11 -18.43
N PHE A 101 -30.88 -6.15 -17.66
CA PHE A 101 -30.55 -4.80 -18.15
C PHE A 101 -29.17 -4.26 -17.71
N ALA A 102 -28.16 -5.11 -17.58
CA ALA A 102 -26.77 -4.60 -17.49
C ALA A 102 -26.27 -4.25 -18.90
N GLU A 103 -26.41 -2.99 -19.29
CA GLU A 103 -25.72 -2.46 -20.48
C GLU A 103 -24.20 -2.52 -20.26
N GLU A 104 -23.48 -3.03 -21.26
CA GLU A 104 -22.02 -3.13 -21.26
C GLU A 104 -21.41 -1.72 -21.39
N ASP A 105 -20.89 -1.16 -20.28
CA ASP A 105 -20.05 0.04 -20.35
C ASP A 105 -18.71 -0.28 -21.07
N GLU A 106 -18.25 0.68 -21.88
CA GLU A 106 -17.09 0.58 -22.78
C GLU A 106 -15.71 0.33 -22.10
N ASP A 107 -15.67 0.20 -20.77
CA ASP A 107 -14.47 -0.12 -19.98
C ASP A 107 -14.42 -1.58 -19.47
N GLY A 108 -15.38 -2.44 -19.84
CA GLY A 108 -15.29 -3.89 -19.58
C GLY A 108 -15.20 -4.29 -18.10
N ARG A 109 -15.66 -3.42 -17.19
CA ARG A 109 -15.69 -3.69 -15.75
C ARG A 109 -16.93 -4.52 -15.41
N PHE A 110 -16.69 -5.80 -15.19
CA PHE A 110 -17.68 -6.77 -14.75
C PHE A 110 -18.06 -6.51 -13.27
N PHE A 111 -19.20 -5.87 -13.02
CA PHE A 111 -19.73 -5.59 -11.68
C PHE A 111 -20.48 -6.78 -11.02
N GLY A 112 -20.18 -8.01 -11.41
CA GLY A 112 -21.05 -9.16 -11.15
C GLY A 112 -20.38 -10.39 -10.54
N GLY A 113 -19.47 -10.25 -9.58
CA GLY A 113 -18.88 -11.45 -8.95
C GLY A 113 -18.23 -11.15 -7.62
N GLY A 114 -18.74 -11.76 -6.56
CA GLY A 114 -18.22 -11.68 -5.20
C GLY A 114 -19.15 -12.40 -4.20
N LEU A 115 -20.45 -12.44 -4.53
CA LEU A 115 -21.46 -13.12 -3.74
C LEU A 115 -21.68 -14.56 -4.23
N ASN A 116 -21.53 -15.54 -3.33
CA ASN A 116 -21.96 -16.92 -3.55
C ASN A 116 -23.49 -16.98 -3.76
N SER A 117 -24.04 -18.12 -4.23
CA SER A 117 -25.46 -18.21 -4.57
C SER A 117 -26.41 -17.91 -3.40
N VAL A 118 -25.96 -18.17 -2.16
CA VAL A 118 -26.70 -17.89 -0.93
C VAL A 118 -26.60 -16.40 -0.59
N GLN A 119 -25.41 -15.81 -0.72
CA GLN A 119 -25.18 -14.39 -0.54
C GLN A 119 -25.93 -13.55 -1.58
N LYS A 120 -26.13 -14.04 -2.81
CA LYS A 120 -27.01 -13.39 -3.82
C LYS A 120 -28.49 -13.47 -3.47
N GLU A 121 -28.91 -14.55 -2.83
CA GLU A 121 -30.29 -14.73 -2.36
C GLU A 121 -30.55 -13.91 -1.09
N VAL A 122 -29.53 -13.76 -0.23
CA VAL A 122 -29.50 -12.87 0.93
C VAL A 122 -29.44 -11.41 0.50
N LEU A 123 -28.63 -11.04 -0.49
CA LEU A 123 -28.59 -9.69 -1.05
C LEU A 123 -29.94 -9.31 -1.68
N ASN A 124 -30.56 -10.23 -2.44
CA ASN A 124 -31.93 -10.04 -2.93
C ASN A 124 -32.98 -9.96 -1.80
N MET A 125 -32.71 -10.56 -0.63
CA MET A 125 -33.54 -10.37 0.56
C MET A 125 -33.23 -9.05 1.28
N MET A 126 -31.99 -8.56 1.21
CA MET A 126 -31.54 -7.26 1.73
C MET A 126 -32.08 -6.12 0.87
N ASP A 127 -32.02 -6.18 -0.46
CA ASP A 127 -32.67 -5.21 -1.36
C ASP A 127 -34.19 -5.16 -1.12
N LYS A 128 -34.81 -6.33 -0.89
CA LYS A 128 -36.24 -6.42 -0.51
C LYS A 128 -36.49 -5.99 0.94
N ALA A 129 -35.48 -6.02 1.79
CA ALA A 129 -35.55 -5.50 3.16
C ALA A 129 -35.34 -3.99 3.14
N ASP A 130 -34.50 -3.45 2.27
CA ASP A 130 -34.26 -2.03 2.00
C ASP A 130 -35.49 -1.38 1.37
N ASP A 131 -36.13 -2.03 0.40
CA ASP A 131 -37.45 -1.61 -0.12
C ASP A 131 -38.54 -1.62 0.97
N LYS A 132 -38.46 -2.55 1.93
CA LYS A 132 -39.37 -2.59 3.10
C LYS A 132 -38.96 -1.64 4.21
N PHE A 133 -37.68 -1.31 4.36
CA PHE A 133 -37.11 -0.38 5.34
C PHE A 133 -37.40 1.05 4.92
N ALA A 134 -37.18 1.37 3.65
CA ALA A 134 -37.59 2.62 2.98
C ALA A 134 -39.11 2.83 3.08
N ALA A 135 -39.90 1.75 3.05
CA ALA A 135 -41.36 1.81 3.26
C ALA A 135 -41.80 1.93 4.74
N SER A 136 -40.91 1.73 5.73
CA SER A 136 -41.26 1.69 7.17
C SER A 136 -40.68 2.83 8.02
N GLY A 137 -39.76 3.64 7.48
CA GLY A 137 -39.27 4.86 8.11
C GLY A 137 -38.33 4.61 9.30
N GLU A 138 -37.04 4.86 9.07
CA GLU A 138 -35.95 4.98 10.05
C GLU A 138 -35.72 3.80 11.02
N LEU A 139 -34.46 3.36 11.14
CA LEU A 139 -34.05 2.41 12.16
C LEU A 139 -34.31 3.01 13.56
N THR A 140 -35.23 2.42 14.33
CA THR A 140 -35.57 2.94 15.67
C THR A 140 -34.83 2.21 16.79
N ALA A 141 -34.60 2.86 17.94
CA ALA A 141 -33.97 2.24 19.11
C ALA A 141 -34.63 0.91 19.55
N PRO A 142 -35.98 0.77 19.58
CA PRO A 142 -36.63 -0.51 19.86
C PRO A 142 -36.40 -1.57 18.75
N GLY A 143 -36.20 -1.14 17.51
CA GLY A 143 -35.81 -1.99 16.38
C GLY A 143 -34.43 -2.60 16.58
N VAL A 144 -33.43 -1.76 16.89
CA VAL A 144 -32.06 -2.20 17.22
C VAL A 144 -32.08 -3.20 18.38
N ARG A 145 -32.72 -2.86 19.50
CA ARG A 145 -32.81 -3.77 20.66
C ARG A 145 -33.49 -5.11 20.32
N ARG A 146 -34.42 -5.12 19.37
CA ARG A 146 -35.09 -6.36 18.92
C ARG A 146 -34.15 -7.24 18.09
N GLN A 147 -33.35 -6.64 17.19
CA GLN A 147 -32.36 -7.37 16.39
C GLN A 147 -31.27 -7.98 17.30
N LEU A 148 -30.75 -7.20 18.25
CA LEU A 148 -29.75 -7.69 19.22
C LEU A 148 -30.30 -8.80 20.11
N LEU A 149 -31.56 -8.69 20.56
CA LEU A 149 -32.21 -9.77 21.30
C LEU A 149 -32.43 -11.02 20.43
N ALA A 150 -32.60 -10.87 19.11
CA ALA A 150 -32.70 -12.01 18.21
C ALA A 150 -31.36 -12.72 18.05
N LEU A 151 -30.26 -11.97 17.94
CA LEU A 151 -28.90 -12.51 17.97
C LEU A 151 -28.66 -13.32 19.25
N GLU A 152 -28.90 -12.74 20.43
CA GLU A 152 -28.68 -13.42 21.71
C GLU A 152 -29.46 -14.73 21.83
N LYS A 153 -30.72 -14.75 21.35
CA LYS A 153 -31.52 -15.98 21.30
C LYS A 153 -30.93 -17.03 20.35
N ALA A 154 -30.39 -16.60 19.21
CA ALA A 154 -29.75 -17.50 18.26
C ALA A 154 -28.46 -18.10 18.83
N ILE A 155 -27.64 -17.27 19.52
CA ILE A 155 -26.43 -17.70 20.24
C ILE A 155 -26.80 -18.77 21.29
N ASP A 156 -27.78 -18.48 22.14
CA ASP A 156 -28.22 -19.38 23.21
C ASP A 156 -28.74 -20.71 22.66
N GLU A 157 -29.57 -20.67 21.60
CA GLU A 157 -30.12 -21.88 21.00
C GLU A 157 -29.03 -22.73 20.34
N ASN A 158 -28.10 -22.11 19.61
CA ASN A 158 -26.95 -22.78 19.01
C ASN A 158 -26.08 -23.44 20.10
N ARG A 159 -25.68 -22.67 21.12
CA ARG A 159 -24.88 -23.15 22.26
C ARG A 159 -25.57 -24.31 22.98
N ARG A 160 -26.89 -24.23 23.17
CA ARG A 160 -27.70 -25.29 23.78
C ARG A 160 -27.72 -26.57 22.93
N LEU A 161 -27.88 -26.45 21.60
CA LEU A 161 -27.90 -27.60 20.70
C LEU A 161 -26.52 -28.25 20.58
N ARG A 162 -25.43 -27.48 20.48
CA ARG A 162 -24.05 -27.99 20.52
C ARG A 162 -23.75 -28.73 21.81
N THR A 163 -24.17 -28.18 22.95
CA THR A 163 -23.99 -28.83 24.27
C THR A 163 -24.76 -30.14 24.36
N LYS A 164 -25.96 -30.19 23.76
CA LYS A 164 -26.82 -31.38 23.77
C LYS A 164 -26.36 -32.46 22.80
N PHE A 165 -25.78 -32.07 21.66
CA PHE A 165 -25.38 -32.95 20.57
C PHE A 165 -23.92 -32.68 20.13
N PRO A 166 -22.93 -32.86 21.02
CA PRO A 166 -21.53 -32.44 20.74
C PRO A 166 -20.86 -33.20 19.60
N THR A 167 -21.36 -34.39 19.24
CA THR A 167 -20.77 -35.25 18.21
C THR A 167 -21.63 -35.40 16.96
N ASP A 168 -22.75 -34.68 16.87
CA ASP A 168 -23.70 -34.80 15.75
C ASP A 168 -24.02 -33.42 15.15
N PRO A 169 -23.19 -32.93 14.20
CA PRO A 169 -23.39 -31.65 13.55
C PRO A 169 -24.75 -31.48 12.89
N THR A 170 -25.35 -32.57 12.39
CA THR A 170 -26.66 -32.52 11.72
C THR A 170 -27.81 -32.04 12.61
N LYS A 171 -27.60 -31.98 13.93
CA LYS A 171 -28.59 -31.50 14.91
C LYS A 171 -28.50 -30.02 15.24
N PHE A 172 -27.42 -29.35 14.85
CA PHE A 172 -27.22 -27.93 15.15
C PHE A 172 -26.88 -27.08 13.93
N VAL A 173 -26.65 -27.67 12.74
CA VAL A 173 -26.42 -26.92 11.48
C VAL A 173 -27.52 -25.90 11.18
N ASP A 174 -28.80 -26.26 11.34
CA ASP A 174 -29.91 -25.31 11.11
C ASP A 174 -29.85 -24.11 12.09
N SER A 175 -29.39 -24.34 13.31
CA SER A 175 -29.19 -23.27 14.30
C SER A 175 -27.92 -22.45 14.06
N GLU A 176 -26.90 -23.00 13.40
CA GLU A 176 -25.74 -22.23 12.92
C GLU A 176 -26.16 -21.30 11.78
N PHE A 177 -26.96 -21.80 10.84
CA PHE A 177 -27.50 -20.97 9.76
C PHE A 177 -28.34 -19.81 10.31
N THR A 178 -29.25 -20.09 11.25
CA THR A 178 -30.05 -19.06 11.92
C THR A 178 -29.18 -18.03 12.66
N LEU A 179 -28.06 -18.47 13.25
CA LEU A 179 -27.11 -17.59 13.92
C LEU A 179 -26.39 -16.67 12.92
N ILE A 180 -25.94 -17.21 11.78
CA ILE A 180 -25.31 -16.42 10.71
C ILE A 180 -26.30 -15.41 10.11
N GLU A 181 -27.55 -15.81 9.85
CA GLU A 181 -28.59 -14.88 9.41
C GLU A 181 -28.82 -13.76 10.43
N ALA A 182 -28.83 -14.08 11.72
CA ALA A 182 -28.97 -13.08 12.79
C ALA A 182 -27.78 -12.13 12.89
N LEU A 183 -26.55 -12.59 12.56
CA LEU A 183 -25.35 -11.75 12.47
C LEU A 183 -25.41 -10.83 11.25
N ASN A 184 -25.71 -11.37 10.07
CA ASN A 184 -25.76 -10.59 8.83
C ASN A 184 -26.88 -9.52 8.87
N ALA A 185 -27.97 -9.79 9.57
CA ALA A 185 -29.03 -8.81 9.81
C ALA A 185 -28.56 -7.56 10.58
N LEU A 186 -27.38 -7.60 11.20
CA LEU A 186 -26.81 -6.47 11.93
C LEU A 186 -25.94 -5.54 11.05
N LEU A 187 -25.65 -5.91 9.80
CA LEU A 187 -24.89 -5.06 8.88
C LEU A 187 -25.52 -3.67 8.75
N VAL A 188 -26.86 -3.60 8.64
CA VAL A 188 -27.65 -2.35 8.57
C VAL A 188 -27.44 -1.39 9.76
N LEU A 189 -26.82 -1.85 10.86
CA LEU A 189 -26.52 -0.99 12.00
C LEU A 189 -25.38 -0.01 11.71
N SER A 190 -24.51 -0.26 10.71
CA SER A 190 -23.46 0.67 10.27
C SER A 190 -24.04 1.97 9.70
N SER A 191 -25.24 1.93 9.12
CA SER A 191 -25.89 3.10 8.54
C SER A 191 -26.37 4.13 9.59
N PHE A 192 -26.46 3.76 10.87
CA PHE A 192 -26.91 4.67 11.95
C PHE A 192 -26.03 4.61 13.21
N PRO A 193 -24.70 4.87 13.14
CA PRO A 193 -23.75 4.64 14.24
C PRO A 193 -24.10 5.37 15.54
N ALA A 194 -24.55 6.62 15.43
CA ALA A 194 -24.90 7.48 16.57
C ALA A 194 -26.06 6.91 17.41
N LEU A 195 -26.95 6.11 16.80
CA LEU A 195 -28.08 5.47 17.47
C LEU A 195 -27.76 4.03 17.87
N SER A 196 -27.17 3.24 16.96
CA SER A 196 -26.99 1.80 17.13
C SER A 196 -25.88 1.46 18.11
N TYR A 197 -24.72 2.12 18.01
CA TYR A 197 -23.52 1.74 18.77
C TYR A 197 -23.62 1.93 20.28
N PRO A 198 -24.23 3.02 20.80
CA PRO A 198 -24.47 3.13 22.24
C PRO A 198 -25.36 1.99 22.79
N ILE A 199 -26.33 1.53 22.00
CA ILE A 199 -27.23 0.43 22.39
C ILE A 199 -26.49 -0.91 22.38
N LEU A 200 -25.61 -1.16 21.40
CA LEU A 200 -24.75 -2.34 21.34
C LEU A 200 -23.90 -2.47 22.61
N ILE A 201 -23.27 -1.37 23.03
CA ILE A 201 -22.42 -1.32 24.21
C ILE A 201 -23.26 -1.52 25.49
N GLU A 202 -24.42 -0.87 25.60
CA GLU A 202 -25.32 -1.02 26.76
C GLU A 202 -25.77 -2.48 26.96
N LEU A 203 -25.94 -3.22 25.87
CA LEU A 203 -26.37 -4.62 25.88
C LEU A 203 -25.20 -5.62 25.91
N ASN A 204 -23.95 -5.18 26.06
CA ASN A 204 -22.75 -6.01 26.01
C ASN A 204 -22.62 -6.87 24.74
N THR A 205 -23.17 -6.42 23.60
CA THR A 205 -23.00 -7.13 22.33
C THR A 205 -21.53 -7.33 21.93
N PRO A 206 -20.60 -6.39 22.18
CA PRO A 206 -19.17 -6.64 21.96
C PRO A 206 -18.61 -7.89 22.67
N GLU A 207 -19.09 -8.21 23.87
CA GLU A 207 -18.70 -9.43 24.60
C GLU A 207 -19.20 -10.69 23.87
N SER A 208 -20.47 -10.68 23.44
CA SER A 208 -21.06 -11.79 22.67
C SER A 208 -20.36 -12.02 21.34
N LEU A 209 -19.95 -10.95 20.64
CA LEU A 209 -19.19 -11.05 19.38
C LEU A 209 -17.78 -11.60 19.62
N ALA A 210 -17.11 -11.22 20.70
CA ALA A 210 -15.81 -11.78 21.08
C ALA A 210 -15.87 -13.30 21.32
N ASP A 211 -16.91 -13.77 22.02
CA ASP A 211 -17.19 -15.19 22.22
C ASP A 211 -17.34 -15.94 20.88
N LEU A 212 -17.99 -15.32 19.90
CA LEU A 212 -18.26 -15.92 18.59
C LEU A 212 -17.04 -15.94 17.65
N LEU A 213 -16.05 -15.06 17.81
CA LEU A 213 -14.80 -15.12 17.03
C LEU A 213 -14.00 -16.41 17.30
N SER A 214 -14.15 -16.99 18.49
CA SER A 214 -13.53 -18.28 18.86
C SER A 214 -14.40 -19.49 18.50
N HIS A 215 -15.49 -19.31 17.76
CA HIS A 215 -16.42 -20.38 17.43
C HIS A 215 -15.76 -21.50 16.60
N GLU A 216 -16.20 -22.74 16.81
CA GLU A 216 -15.60 -23.93 16.17
C GLU A 216 -15.86 -23.95 14.65
N ASN A 217 -17.04 -23.48 14.22
CA ASN A 217 -17.36 -23.25 12.81
C ASN A 217 -16.79 -21.89 12.37
N THR A 218 -15.88 -21.90 11.39
CA THR A 218 -15.19 -20.73 10.82
C THR A 218 -16.15 -19.77 10.11
N ASP A 219 -17.26 -20.26 9.53
CA ASP A 219 -18.25 -19.40 8.89
C ASP A 219 -18.92 -18.44 9.88
N VAL A 220 -19.14 -18.89 11.13
CA VAL A 220 -19.71 -18.04 12.18
C VAL A 220 -18.70 -16.95 12.58
N SER A 221 -17.42 -17.29 12.74
CA SER A 221 -16.40 -16.28 13.04
C SER A 221 -16.19 -15.31 11.88
N ASN A 222 -16.27 -15.78 10.62
CA ASN A 222 -16.15 -14.92 9.45
C ASN A 222 -17.32 -13.94 9.36
N ALA A 223 -18.56 -14.39 9.60
CA ALA A 223 -19.73 -13.51 9.65
C ALA A 223 -19.60 -12.41 10.73
N VAL A 224 -18.99 -12.72 11.88
CA VAL A 224 -18.68 -11.69 12.90
C VAL A 224 -17.65 -10.69 12.39
N VAL A 225 -16.60 -11.17 11.71
CA VAL A 225 -15.56 -10.30 11.14
C VAL A 225 -16.16 -9.36 10.09
N GLU A 226 -16.97 -9.86 9.17
CA GLU A 226 -17.64 -9.06 8.14
C GLU A 226 -18.52 -7.95 8.77
N VAL A 227 -19.32 -8.30 9.79
CA VAL A 227 -20.13 -7.31 10.51
C VAL A 227 -19.26 -6.25 11.19
N LEU A 228 -18.17 -6.65 11.84
CA LEU A 228 -17.28 -5.71 12.52
C LEU A 228 -16.49 -4.85 11.52
N GLU A 229 -16.10 -5.40 10.38
CA GLU A 229 -15.40 -4.67 9.33
C GLU A 229 -16.28 -3.55 8.80
N GLU A 230 -17.54 -3.87 8.45
CA GLU A 230 -18.54 -2.91 7.99
C GLU A 230 -18.83 -1.82 9.03
N TRP A 231 -18.98 -2.19 10.30
CA TRP A 231 -19.25 -1.21 11.37
C TRP A 231 -18.09 -0.24 11.62
N LEU A 232 -16.87 -0.66 11.32
CA LEU A 232 -15.66 0.11 11.59
C LEU A 232 -15.08 0.73 10.32
N ASP A 233 -15.85 0.79 9.23
CA ASP A 233 -15.41 1.43 8.01
C ASP A 233 -15.09 2.92 8.25
N PRO A 234 -13.84 3.40 8.08
CA PRO A 234 -13.53 4.82 8.19
C PRO A 234 -14.19 5.65 7.09
N GLU A 235 -14.42 5.09 5.90
CA GLU A 235 -15.04 5.80 4.76
C GLU A 235 -16.49 6.19 5.08
N SER A 236 -17.20 5.39 5.90
CA SER A 236 -18.57 5.71 6.33
C SER A 236 -18.63 6.88 7.34
N LEU A 237 -17.49 7.38 7.81
CA LEU A 237 -17.42 8.54 8.71
C LEU A 237 -17.27 9.86 7.94
N ASP A 238 -16.77 9.79 6.69
CA ASP A 238 -16.51 10.94 5.83
C ASP A 238 -17.69 11.29 4.92
N GLU A 239 -18.75 10.46 4.91
CA GLU A 239 -20.02 10.78 4.27
C GLU A 239 -20.66 11.95 5.02
N ASP A 240 -20.41 13.17 4.53
CA ASP A 240 -21.16 14.36 4.90
C ASP A 240 -22.64 14.05 4.67
N ASP A 241 -23.43 13.94 5.75
CA ASP A 241 -24.88 13.91 5.65
C ASP A 241 -25.35 15.31 5.18
N GLU A 242 -25.16 15.63 3.89
CA GLU A 242 -25.71 16.84 3.26
C GLU A 242 -27.26 16.84 3.29
N GLU A 243 -27.88 15.74 3.71
CA GLU A 243 -29.33 15.50 3.66
C GLU A 243 -30.03 15.45 5.04
N GLU A 244 -29.41 15.82 6.16
CA GLU A 244 -30.21 16.23 7.32
C GLU A 244 -30.75 17.66 7.08
N GLU A 245 -31.83 17.76 6.28
CA GLU A 245 -32.73 18.94 6.22
C GLU A 245 -33.32 19.21 7.62
N GLY A 246 -32.49 19.71 8.54
CA GLY A 246 -32.80 19.64 9.96
C GLY A 246 -31.81 20.30 10.92
N GLY A 247 -30.71 20.90 10.47
CA GLY A 247 -29.98 21.92 11.25
C GLY A 247 -29.47 21.52 12.64
N ASP A 248 -28.99 20.28 12.84
CA ASP A 248 -28.21 19.93 14.02
C ASP A 248 -26.72 19.83 13.60
N GLU A 249 -25.95 20.88 13.88
CA GLU A 249 -24.50 21.03 13.57
C GLU A 249 -23.59 19.99 14.29
N GLY A 250 -24.10 18.80 14.64
CA GLY A 250 -23.40 17.78 15.44
C GLY A 250 -23.66 16.32 15.05
N GLY A 251 -24.27 16.04 13.89
CA GLY A 251 -24.51 14.67 13.41
C GLY A 251 -23.21 13.87 13.20
N SER A 252 -22.27 14.43 12.43
CA SER A 252 -20.95 13.83 12.17
C SER A 252 -20.12 13.67 13.46
N GLU A 253 -20.11 14.66 14.36
CA GLU A 253 -19.39 14.56 15.65
C GLU A 253 -19.94 13.43 16.53
N ARG A 254 -21.27 13.25 16.57
CA ARG A 254 -21.92 12.16 17.32
C ARG A 254 -21.63 10.78 16.71
N LYS A 255 -21.60 10.66 15.38
CA LYS A 255 -21.19 9.43 14.69
C LYS A 255 -19.76 9.05 15.08
N LEU A 256 -18.83 10.00 14.98
CA LEU A 256 -17.43 9.79 15.35
C LEU A 256 -17.27 9.41 16.84
N GLU A 257 -17.96 10.08 17.76
CA GLU A 257 -17.91 9.75 19.18
C GLU A 257 -18.47 8.34 19.47
N ALA A 258 -19.57 7.96 18.80
CA ALA A 258 -20.16 6.64 18.93
C ALA A 258 -19.21 5.53 18.41
N THR A 259 -18.59 5.74 17.25
CA THR A 259 -17.60 4.81 16.67
C THR A 259 -16.39 4.67 17.57
N LYS A 260 -15.84 5.77 18.10
CA LYS A 260 -14.72 5.73 19.06
C LYS A 260 -15.05 4.89 20.29
N LYS A 261 -16.23 5.08 20.89
CA LYS A 261 -16.68 4.28 22.05
C LYS A 261 -16.85 2.81 21.72
N LEU A 262 -17.34 2.49 20.52
CA LEU A 262 -17.45 1.11 20.06
C LEU A 262 -16.06 0.47 19.91
N VAL A 263 -15.13 1.15 19.25
CA VAL A 263 -13.74 0.70 19.09
C VAL A 263 -13.08 0.44 20.44
N GLU A 264 -13.18 1.38 21.40
CA GLU A 264 -12.68 1.21 22.76
C GLU A 264 -13.27 -0.04 23.44
N SER A 265 -14.58 -0.25 23.30
CA SER A 265 -15.26 -1.43 23.85
C SER A 265 -14.77 -2.74 23.21
N LEU A 266 -14.64 -2.78 21.88
CA LEU A 266 -14.17 -3.97 21.15
C LEU A 266 -12.71 -4.32 21.53
N ILE A 267 -11.84 -3.32 21.67
CA ILE A 267 -10.47 -3.51 22.15
C ILE A 267 -10.48 -4.06 23.58
N GLN A 268 -11.33 -3.53 24.46
CA GLN A 268 -11.44 -3.99 25.85
C GLN A 268 -11.83 -5.49 25.94
N PHE A 269 -12.66 -5.97 25.01
CA PHE A 269 -13.04 -7.39 24.94
C PHE A 269 -12.04 -8.27 24.16
N GLY A 270 -10.90 -7.72 23.71
CA GLY A 270 -9.84 -8.48 23.06
C GLY A 270 -10.15 -8.91 21.62
N ILE A 271 -11.05 -8.21 20.93
CA ILE A 271 -11.45 -8.51 19.55
C ILE A 271 -10.26 -8.52 18.60
N VAL A 272 -9.33 -7.59 18.77
CA VAL A 272 -8.13 -7.46 17.92
C VAL A 272 -7.27 -8.72 18.02
N GLU A 273 -6.96 -9.17 19.24
CA GLU A 273 -6.16 -10.37 19.47
C GLU A 273 -6.87 -11.64 18.99
N LEU A 274 -8.20 -11.69 19.14
CA LEU A 274 -9.03 -12.79 18.64
C LEU A 274 -9.03 -12.85 17.10
N ALA A 275 -9.14 -11.72 16.42
CA ALA A 275 -9.06 -11.62 14.97
C ALA A 275 -7.69 -12.11 14.45
N VAL A 276 -6.59 -11.65 15.08
CA VAL A 276 -5.22 -12.11 14.74
C VAL A 276 -5.06 -13.62 14.97
N SER A 277 -5.63 -14.16 16.05
CA SER A 277 -5.64 -15.60 16.32
C SER A 277 -6.42 -16.39 15.26
N GLY A 278 -7.52 -15.81 14.74
CA GLY A 278 -8.34 -16.35 13.67
C GLY A 278 -7.55 -16.65 12.40
N LEU A 279 -6.61 -15.78 12.01
CA LEU A 279 -5.78 -15.95 10.81
C LEU A 279 -5.03 -17.29 10.78
N ALA A 280 -4.58 -17.80 11.92
CA ALA A 280 -3.85 -19.06 11.98
C ALA A 280 -4.74 -20.31 11.80
N ARG A 281 -6.06 -20.14 11.93
CA ARG A 281 -7.06 -21.23 11.83
C ARG A 281 -7.58 -21.42 10.42
N LEU A 282 -7.57 -20.37 9.60
CA LEU A 282 -8.16 -20.36 8.26
C LEU A 282 -7.25 -21.06 7.24
N ASN A 283 -7.88 -21.81 6.34
CA ASN A 283 -7.26 -22.52 5.24
C ASN A 283 -7.65 -21.89 3.91
N GLU A 284 -6.75 -21.10 3.31
CA GLU A 284 -6.99 -20.41 2.02
C GLU A 284 -7.18 -21.34 0.80
N GLU A 285 -7.10 -22.67 0.98
CA GLU A 285 -7.54 -23.63 -0.05
C GLU A 285 -9.07 -23.70 -0.16
N ASP A 286 -9.79 -23.33 0.90
CA ASP A 286 -11.22 -23.12 0.90
C ASP A 286 -11.54 -21.67 0.52
N GLU A 287 -12.49 -21.47 -0.39
CA GLU A 287 -12.85 -20.14 -0.91
C GLU A 287 -13.50 -19.24 0.16
N SER A 288 -14.34 -19.81 1.03
CA SER A 288 -14.97 -19.08 2.14
C SER A 288 -13.91 -18.62 3.14
N GLU A 289 -13.02 -19.53 3.53
CA GLU A 289 -11.95 -19.21 4.49
C GLU A 289 -10.89 -18.28 3.91
N ARG A 290 -10.66 -18.32 2.59
CA ARG A 290 -9.83 -17.33 1.89
C ARG A 290 -10.43 -15.93 1.95
N GLY A 291 -11.74 -15.81 1.76
CA GLY A 291 -12.47 -14.55 1.98
C GLY A 291 -12.38 -14.10 3.44
N GLY A 292 -12.49 -15.03 4.39
CA GLY A 292 -12.29 -14.73 5.82
C GLY A 292 -10.93 -14.11 6.14
N VAL A 293 -9.84 -14.57 5.51
CA VAL A 293 -8.52 -13.93 5.68
C VAL A 293 -8.53 -12.49 5.19
N PHE A 294 -9.17 -12.22 4.05
CA PHE A 294 -9.29 -10.88 3.49
C PHE A 294 -10.03 -9.95 4.44
N HIS A 295 -11.20 -10.36 4.93
CA HIS A 295 -12.02 -9.59 5.86
C HIS A 295 -11.33 -9.38 7.22
N ILE A 296 -10.55 -10.36 7.71
CA ILE A 296 -9.76 -10.14 8.93
C ILE A 296 -8.68 -9.07 8.71
N LEU A 297 -8.00 -9.06 7.56
CA LEU A 297 -7.03 -8.01 7.25
C LEU A 297 -7.71 -6.64 7.13
N GLY A 298 -8.89 -6.56 6.50
CA GLY A 298 -9.70 -5.34 6.42
C GLY A 298 -10.18 -4.83 7.78
N LEU A 299 -10.65 -5.73 8.65
CA LEU A 299 -11.00 -5.39 10.02
C LEU A 299 -9.79 -4.83 10.79
N LEU A 300 -8.61 -5.46 10.67
CA LEU A 300 -7.40 -4.96 11.31
C LEU A 300 -6.97 -3.61 10.75
N GLU A 301 -7.12 -3.38 9.44
CA GLU A 301 -6.86 -2.09 8.80
C GLU A 301 -7.77 -1.02 9.38
N ASN A 302 -9.07 -1.29 9.49
CA ASN A 302 -10.05 -0.37 10.08
C ASN A 302 -9.67 -0.01 11.53
N PHE A 303 -9.29 -0.99 12.36
CA PHE A 303 -8.80 -0.72 13.72
C PHE A 303 -7.54 0.14 13.74
N ILE A 304 -6.59 -0.12 12.84
CA ILE A 304 -5.34 0.64 12.75
C ILE A 304 -5.62 2.08 12.29
N SER A 305 -6.49 2.28 11.30
CA SER A 305 -6.89 3.59 10.79
C SER A 305 -7.60 4.42 11.84
N LEU A 306 -8.53 3.82 12.59
CA LEU A 306 -9.27 4.51 13.66
C LEU A 306 -8.45 4.70 14.93
N THR A 307 -7.51 3.79 15.23
CA THR A 307 -6.67 3.83 16.44
C THR A 307 -5.26 3.30 16.16
N PRO A 308 -4.37 4.15 15.59
CA PRO A 308 -3.01 3.74 15.19
C PRO A 308 -2.16 3.17 16.32
N VAL A 309 -2.44 3.55 17.56
CA VAL A 309 -1.71 3.09 18.76
C VAL A 309 -1.80 1.57 18.95
N ILE A 310 -2.85 0.92 18.45
CA ILE A 310 -3.03 -0.55 18.52
C ILE A 310 -1.87 -1.29 17.84
N ALA A 311 -1.26 -0.70 16.80
CA ALA A 311 -0.11 -1.26 16.12
C ALA A 311 1.03 -1.61 17.08
N THR A 312 1.16 -0.89 18.21
CA THR A 312 2.15 -1.20 19.26
C THR A 312 1.97 -2.60 19.85
N SER A 313 0.73 -3.02 20.10
CA SER A 313 0.42 -4.35 20.60
C SER A 313 0.62 -5.42 19.52
N LEU A 314 0.26 -5.10 18.27
CA LEU A 314 0.33 -6.00 17.12
C LEU A 314 1.77 -6.28 16.67
N LEU A 315 2.68 -5.33 16.89
CA LEU A 315 4.10 -5.41 16.56
C LEU A 315 4.99 -5.85 17.74
N ALA A 316 4.41 -6.11 18.92
CA ALA A 316 5.17 -6.58 20.06
C ALA A 316 5.91 -7.89 19.74
N PRO A 317 7.09 -8.17 20.32
CA PRO A 317 7.86 -9.38 20.02
C PRO A 317 7.11 -10.70 20.27
N THR A 318 6.11 -10.67 21.16
CA THR A 318 5.24 -11.81 21.49
C THR A 318 4.04 -11.96 20.55
N ALA A 319 3.73 -10.95 19.75
CA ALA A 319 2.61 -10.96 18.83
C ALA A 319 2.91 -11.86 17.61
N THR A 320 1.87 -12.51 17.09
CA THR A 320 1.99 -13.47 15.98
C THR A 320 1.74 -12.83 14.61
N LEU A 321 1.17 -11.62 14.55
CA LEU A 321 0.76 -10.98 13.30
C LEU A 321 1.95 -10.75 12.36
N LEU A 322 3.04 -10.16 12.85
CA LEU A 322 4.23 -9.90 12.03
C LEU A 322 4.78 -11.19 11.39
N SER A 323 4.92 -12.25 12.20
CA SER A 323 5.36 -13.57 11.72
C SER A 323 4.38 -14.18 10.71
N TYR A 324 3.06 -14.02 10.93
CA TYR A 324 2.04 -14.48 10.00
C TYR A 324 2.14 -13.76 8.65
N LEU A 325 2.20 -12.43 8.66
CA LEU A 325 2.29 -11.60 7.45
C LEU A 325 3.53 -12.00 6.63
N VAL A 326 4.74 -12.00 7.22
CA VAL A 326 5.97 -12.37 6.50
C VAL A 326 5.91 -13.80 5.93
N LYS A 327 5.36 -14.75 6.69
CA LYS A 327 5.15 -16.11 6.19
C LYS A 327 4.22 -16.12 4.98
N ARG A 328 3.13 -15.33 5.02
CA ARG A 328 2.16 -15.22 3.91
C ARG A 328 2.78 -14.60 2.66
N LEU A 329 3.63 -13.56 2.81
CA LEU A 329 4.37 -12.94 1.70
C LEU A 329 5.27 -13.94 0.96
N SER A 330 5.80 -14.91 1.70
CA SER A 330 6.70 -15.96 1.19
C SER A 330 5.98 -17.11 0.48
N MET A 331 4.64 -17.16 0.52
CA MET A 331 3.85 -18.20 -0.15
C MET A 331 3.57 -17.82 -1.62
N ASP A 332 4.56 -18.02 -2.49
CA ASP A 332 4.51 -17.68 -3.93
C ASP A 332 4.14 -18.87 -4.83
N ASN A 333 3.74 -20.00 -4.23
CA ASN A 333 3.46 -21.25 -4.92
C ASN A 333 1.97 -21.49 -5.19
N LYS A 334 1.12 -20.50 -4.90
CA LYS A 334 -0.34 -20.56 -5.09
C LYS A 334 -0.72 -19.95 -6.45
N PRO A 335 -1.91 -20.27 -6.99
CA PRO A 335 -2.43 -19.64 -8.21
C PRO A 335 -2.48 -18.12 -8.06
N ALA A 336 -2.32 -17.38 -9.17
CA ALA A 336 -2.34 -15.92 -9.16
C ALA A 336 -3.65 -15.34 -8.56
N ASP A 337 -4.78 -16.03 -8.76
CA ASP A 337 -6.07 -15.64 -8.17
C ASP A 337 -6.09 -15.69 -6.63
N TRP A 338 -5.10 -16.33 -6.00
CA TRP A 338 -4.95 -16.41 -4.54
C TRP A 338 -3.94 -15.37 -4.01
N ASP A 339 -3.33 -14.58 -4.89
CA ASP A 339 -2.34 -13.59 -4.51
C ASP A 339 -2.97 -12.31 -3.93
N GLN A 340 -4.30 -12.10 -3.99
CA GLN A 340 -4.95 -10.95 -3.36
C GLN A 340 -4.63 -10.83 -1.87
N ASN A 341 -4.79 -11.91 -1.09
CA ASN A 341 -4.42 -11.94 0.33
C ASN A 341 -2.91 -11.76 0.54
N ARG A 342 -2.08 -12.16 -0.44
CA ARG A 342 -0.62 -11.95 -0.40
C ARG A 342 -0.27 -10.49 -0.56
N PHE A 343 -0.93 -9.81 -1.51
CA PHE A 343 -0.76 -8.39 -1.79
C PHE A 343 -1.28 -7.56 -0.63
N TYR A 344 -2.44 -7.91 -0.09
CA TYR A 344 -3.00 -7.27 1.09
C TYR A 344 -2.12 -7.44 2.33
N ALA A 345 -1.53 -8.63 2.54
CA ALA A 345 -0.55 -8.82 3.60
C ALA A 345 0.71 -7.94 3.46
N ALA A 346 1.09 -7.59 2.23
CA ALA A 346 2.24 -6.73 1.97
C ALA A 346 1.93 -5.27 2.33
N GLU A 347 0.75 -4.80 1.94
CA GLU A 347 0.23 -3.48 2.32
C GLU A 347 0.07 -3.37 3.82
N MET A 348 -0.56 -4.35 4.46
CA MET A 348 -0.75 -4.36 5.91
C MET A 348 0.58 -4.26 6.65
N LEU A 349 1.60 -5.02 6.22
CA LEU A 349 2.92 -4.96 6.85
C LEU A 349 3.64 -3.63 6.56
N SER A 350 3.51 -3.11 5.34
CA SER A 350 4.05 -1.80 4.94
C SER A 350 3.43 -0.67 5.77
N LEU A 351 2.10 -0.65 5.86
CA LEU A 351 1.31 0.25 6.69
C LEU A 351 1.78 0.19 8.14
N LEU A 352 1.71 -0.98 8.78
CA LEU A 352 2.09 -1.17 10.19
C LEU A 352 3.48 -0.62 10.49
N LEU A 353 4.48 -0.89 9.64
CA LEU A 353 5.85 -0.47 9.87
C LEU A 353 6.11 0.99 9.45
N SER A 354 5.17 1.67 8.80
CA SER A 354 5.27 3.08 8.42
C SER A 354 4.64 4.04 9.43
N LEU A 355 3.81 3.53 10.35
CA LEU A 355 3.09 4.35 11.31
C LEU A 355 4.04 5.11 12.27
N PRO A 356 3.70 6.35 12.65
CA PRO A 356 4.49 7.14 13.59
C PRO A 356 4.11 6.81 15.05
N VAL A 357 4.20 5.54 15.46
CA VAL A 357 3.88 5.08 16.83
C VAL A 357 5.04 4.28 17.45
N ASP A 358 5.18 4.36 18.77
CA ASP A 358 6.35 3.84 19.51
C ASP A 358 6.67 2.36 19.24
N GLY A 359 5.65 1.52 19.07
CA GLY A 359 5.86 0.09 18.82
C GLY A 359 6.45 -0.26 17.46
N VAL A 360 6.49 0.68 16.51
CA VAL A 360 7.04 0.42 15.17
C VAL A 360 8.54 0.15 15.19
N ALA A 361 9.30 0.89 16.00
CA ALA A 361 10.72 0.65 16.16
C ALA A 361 11.00 -0.77 16.70
N GLU A 362 10.19 -1.24 17.65
CA GLU A 362 10.28 -2.60 18.19
C GLU A 362 9.86 -3.66 17.16
N GLY A 363 8.84 -3.38 16.34
CA GLY A 363 8.43 -4.23 15.23
C GLY A 363 9.55 -4.40 14.18
N ARG A 364 10.22 -3.31 13.81
CA ARG A 364 11.38 -3.32 12.88
C ARG A 364 12.55 -4.12 13.46
N LYS A 365 12.84 -4.00 14.77
CA LYS A 365 13.84 -4.83 15.45
C LYS A 365 13.47 -6.31 15.45
N THR A 366 12.20 -6.62 15.76
CA THR A 366 11.66 -7.99 15.74
C THR A 366 11.80 -8.61 14.34
N LEU A 367 11.63 -7.81 13.29
CA LEU A 367 11.84 -8.23 11.90
C LEU A 367 13.28 -8.71 11.65
N ALA A 368 14.27 -8.02 12.21
CA ALA A 368 15.67 -8.46 12.16
C ALA A 368 15.92 -9.73 13.00
N GLU A 369 15.47 -9.74 14.26
CA GLU A 369 15.75 -10.82 15.22
C GLU A 369 15.12 -12.16 14.83
N GLN A 370 13.97 -12.13 14.16
CA GLN A 370 13.26 -13.33 13.72
C GLN A 370 13.67 -13.81 12.31
N GLY A 371 14.68 -13.19 11.69
CA GLY A 371 15.19 -13.60 10.37
C GLY A 371 14.25 -13.23 9.21
N HIS A 372 13.35 -12.28 9.40
CA HIS A 372 12.38 -11.88 8.39
C HIS A 372 13.00 -10.99 7.30
N VAL A 373 14.08 -10.26 7.61
CA VAL A 373 14.85 -9.50 6.59
C VAL A 373 15.30 -10.41 5.44
N ASP A 374 15.83 -11.59 5.75
CA ASP A 374 16.26 -12.57 4.74
C ASP A 374 15.09 -13.08 3.88
N ALA A 375 13.90 -13.21 4.46
CA ALA A 375 12.70 -13.60 3.73
C ALA A 375 12.30 -12.51 2.72
N LEU A 376 12.31 -11.24 3.14
CA LEU A 376 12.03 -10.11 2.25
C LEU A 376 13.07 -9.99 1.12
N LEU A 377 14.36 -10.15 1.44
CA LEU A 377 15.44 -10.15 0.44
C LEU A 377 15.25 -11.27 -0.60
N LYS A 378 14.85 -12.48 -0.17
CA LYS A 378 14.53 -13.58 -1.08
C LYS A 378 13.36 -13.25 -2.00
N ILE A 379 12.30 -12.64 -1.48
CA ILE A 379 11.12 -12.24 -2.26
C ILE A 379 11.54 -11.25 -3.36
N ILE A 380 12.21 -10.15 -2.99
CA ILE A 380 12.61 -9.13 -3.98
C ILE A 380 13.66 -9.64 -4.97
N SER A 381 14.46 -10.65 -4.59
CA SER A 381 15.46 -11.24 -5.49
C SER A 381 14.86 -11.79 -6.79
N THR A 382 13.58 -12.16 -6.78
CA THR A 382 12.85 -12.59 -7.97
C THR A 382 12.74 -11.46 -9.02
N TYR A 383 12.55 -10.21 -8.58
CA TYR A 383 12.47 -9.01 -9.43
C TYR A 383 13.82 -8.48 -9.92
N ARG A 384 14.91 -9.20 -9.62
CA ARG A 384 16.22 -8.92 -10.23
C ARG A 384 16.20 -9.20 -11.73
N ARG A 385 15.57 -10.29 -12.16
CA ARG A 385 15.64 -10.79 -13.56
C ARG A 385 14.37 -10.57 -14.36
N ARG A 386 13.24 -10.33 -13.70
CA ARG A 386 11.93 -10.07 -14.31
C ARG A 386 11.32 -8.80 -13.73
N ASP A 387 10.51 -8.13 -14.54
CA ASP A 387 9.59 -7.10 -14.03
C ASP A 387 8.33 -7.80 -13.45
N PRO A 388 7.62 -7.14 -12.51
CA PRO A 388 6.29 -7.59 -12.07
C PRO A 388 5.31 -7.69 -13.25
N SER A 389 4.35 -8.61 -13.13
CA SER A 389 3.27 -8.87 -14.06
C SER A 389 1.99 -8.17 -13.59
N GLY A 390 1.72 -7.00 -14.17
CA GLY A 390 0.52 -6.22 -13.86
C GLY A 390 0.73 -5.19 -12.74
N ALA A 391 -0.35 -4.46 -12.43
CA ALA A 391 -0.34 -3.40 -11.43
C ALA A 391 -0.21 -3.97 -10.01
N ASP A 392 -0.96 -5.02 -9.67
CA ASP A 392 -0.95 -5.60 -8.32
C ASP A 392 0.41 -6.19 -7.93
N GLU A 393 1.07 -6.93 -8.83
CA GLU A 393 2.42 -7.45 -8.54
C GLU A 393 3.45 -6.30 -8.47
N THR A 394 3.20 -5.18 -9.16
CA THR A 394 4.05 -3.99 -9.06
C THR A 394 3.91 -3.36 -7.68
N GLU A 395 2.68 -3.10 -7.24
CA GLU A 395 2.38 -2.58 -5.91
C GLU A 395 2.91 -3.51 -4.81
N PHE A 396 2.72 -4.83 -4.95
CA PHE A 396 3.31 -5.80 -4.05
C PHE A 396 4.83 -5.65 -3.96
N MET A 397 5.53 -5.60 -5.09
CA MET A 397 6.98 -5.38 -5.11
C MET A 397 7.35 -4.09 -4.38
N GLU A 398 6.64 -2.98 -4.64
CA GLU A 398 6.88 -1.69 -4.00
C GLU A 398 6.67 -1.74 -2.49
N ASN A 399 5.60 -2.40 -2.02
CA ASN A 399 5.34 -2.61 -0.60
C ASN A 399 6.47 -3.39 0.09
N ILE A 400 7.04 -4.42 -0.55
CA ILE A 400 8.21 -5.12 0.03
C ILE A 400 9.43 -4.20 0.15
N PHE A 401 9.67 -3.34 -0.86
CA PHE A 401 10.75 -2.37 -0.78
C PHE A 401 10.50 -1.31 0.29
N ASP A 402 9.27 -0.83 0.44
CA ASP A 402 8.92 0.17 1.46
C ASP A 402 9.02 -0.42 2.88
N ILE A 403 8.65 -1.70 3.08
CA ILE A 403 8.91 -2.43 4.33
C ILE A 403 10.41 -2.43 4.66
N LEU A 404 11.27 -2.76 3.68
CA LEU A 404 12.72 -2.78 3.88
C LEU A 404 13.28 -1.38 4.15
N CYS A 405 12.91 -0.39 3.35
CA CYS A 405 13.34 1.01 3.51
C CYS A 405 12.97 1.56 4.89
N SER A 406 11.72 1.35 5.30
CA SER A 406 11.22 1.73 6.61
C SER A 406 12.02 1.03 7.72
N SER A 407 12.26 -0.27 7.59
CA SER A 407 12.99 -1.06 8.59
C SER A 407 14.48 -0.68 8.71
N LEU A 408 15.10 -0.19 7.63
CA LEU A 408 16.52 0.17 7.60
C LEU A 408 16.86 1.39 8.48
N SER A 409 15.90 2.09 9.07
CA SER A 409 16.20 3.07 10.13
C SER A 409 16.83 2.42 11.37
N GLU A 410 16.55 1.14 11.62
CA GLU A 410 17.04 0.43 12.80
C GLU A 410 18.45 -0.14 12.58
N PRO A 411 19.41 0.12 13.47
CA PRO A 411 20.78 -0.40 13.35
C PRO A 411 20.86 -1.93 13.26
N THR A 412 19.99 -2.65 13.98
CA THR A 412 19.94 -4.12 13.96
C THR A 412 19.52 -4.64 12.58
N VAL A 413 18.57 -3.97 11.93
CA VAL A 413 18.13 -4.31 10.57
C VAL A 413 19.27 -4.08 9.57
N LYS A 414 20.01 -2.97 9.68
CA LYS A 414 21.19 -2.71 8.84
C LYS A 414 22.24 -3.83 8.92
N GLN A 415 22.51 -4.33 10.12
CA GLN A 415 23.44 -5.45 10.33
C GLN A 415 22.96 -6.74 9.66
N VAL A 416 21.68 -7.10 9.84
CA VAL A 416 21.12 -8.31 9.22
C VAL A 416 21.03 -8.15 7.70
N PHE A 417 20.68 -6.97 7.20
CA PHE A 417 20.67 -6.66 5.77
C PHE A 417 22.06 -6.83 5.13
N MET A 418 23.12 -6.42 5.82
CA MET A 418 24.50 -6.66 5.39
C MET A 418 24.81 -8.16 5.33
N GLN A 419 24.46 -8.91 6.38
CA GLN A 419 24.70 -10.36 6.47
C GLN A 419 23.92 -11.16 5.42
N GLY A 420 22.73 -10.67 5.05
CA GLY A 420 21.86 -11.26 4.02
C GLY A 420 22.26 -10.92 2.57
N GLU A 421 23.45 -10.36 2.34
CA GLU A 421 23.92 -9.91 1.01
C GLU A 421 22.98 -8.87 0.35
N GLY A 422 22.33 -8.03 1.17
CA GLY A 422 21.36 -7.04 0.70
C GLY A 422 21.99 -5.99 -0.22
N ILE A 423 23.21 -5.54 0.10
CA ILE A 423 23.96 -4.56 -0.70
C ILE A 423 24.30 -5.13 -2.09
N GLU A 424 24.73 -6.39 -2.15
CA GLU A 424 25.02 -7.12 -3.38
C GLU A 424 23.78 -7.25 -4.24
N LEU A 425 22.65 -7.62 -3.62
CA LEU A 425 21.38 -7.74 -4.33
C LEU A 425 20.95 -6.41 -4.94
N MET A 426 21.01 -5.31 -4.18
CA MET A 426 20.69 -3.98 -4.70
C MET A 426 21.64 -3.59 -5.83
N CYS A 427 22.95 -3.78 -5.66
CA CYS A 427 23.95 -3.53 -6.71
C CYS A 427 23.70 -4.34 -7.99
N LEU A 428 23.16 -5.55 -7.86
CA LEU A 428 22.75 -6.38 -8.99
C LEU A 428 21.50 -5.84 -9.67
N MET A 429 20.50 -5.39 -8.92
CA MET A 429 19.28 -4.76 -9.47
C MET A 429 19.59 -3.46 -10.21
N LEU A 430 20.50 -2.62 -9.68
CA LEU A 430 20.90 -1.36 -10.34
C LEU A 430 21.57 -1.57 -11.72
N LYS A 431 22.24 -2.70 -11.92
CA LYS A 431 22.87 -3.07 -13.21
C LYS A 431 21.83 -3.43 -14.28
N GLU A 432 20.68 -3.92 -13.86
CA GLU A 432 19.59 -4.32 -14.75
C GLU A 432 18.72 -3.12 -15.12
N LYS A 433 17.99 -3.21 -16.23
CA LYS A 433 17.08 -2.15 -16.71
C LYS A 433 15.62 -2.52 -16.41
N ARG A 434 15.32 -2.70 -15.11
CA ARG A 434 14.05 -3.20 -14.59
C ARG A 434 13.37 -2.16 -13.69
N LEU A 435 12.08 -2.34 -13.42
CA LEU A 435 11.31 -1.48 -12.52
C LEU A 435 11.88 -1.47 -11.09
N SER A 436 12.43 -2.60 -10.64
CA SER A 436 13.10 -2.72 -9.32
C SER A 436 14.32 -1.81 -9.15
N LYS A 437 14.85 -1.22 -10.23
CA LYS A 437 16.03 -0.35 -10.19
C LYS A 437 15.84 0.89 -9.32
N THR A 438 14.74 1.61 -9.48
CA THR A 438 14.49 2.86 -8.75
C THR A 438 14.34 2.58 -7.26
N ARG A 439 13.58 1.54 -6.91
CA ARG A 439 13.40 1.10 -5.52
C ARG A 439 14.71 0.61 -4.90
N ALA A 440 15.55 -0.10 -5.64
CA ALA A 440 16.86 -0.51 -5.16
C ALA A 440 17.81 0.67 -4.89
N ILE A 441 17.69 1.79 -5.61
CA ILE A 441 18.44 3.02 -5.31
C ILE A 441 17.96 3.60 -3.98
N LYS A 442 16.64 3.73 -3.79
CA LYS A 442 16.04 4.17 -2.52
C LYS A 442 16.48 3.27 -1.35
N THR A 443 16.43 1.95 -1.50
CA THR A 443 16.89 1.03 -0.44
C THR A 443 18.37 1.19 -0.09
N LEU A 444 19.24 1.42 -1.08
CA LEU A 444 20.66 1.72 -0.83
C LEU A 444 20.83 3.03 -0.06
N ASP A 445 20.07 4.06 -0.40
CA ASP A 445 20.10 5.34 0.31
C ASP A 445 19.82 5.15 1.81
N HIS A 446 18.68 4.54 2.15
CA HIS A 446 18.32 4.23 3.53
C HIS A 446 19.35 3.33 4.24
N ALA A 447 19.92 2.35 3.54
CA ALA A 447 20.91 1.45 4.11
C ALA A 447 22.21 2.18 4.48
N LEU A 448 22.67 3.09 3.64
CA LEU A 448 23.97 3.75 3.76
C LEU A 448 23.97 5.00 4.67
N GLN A 449 22.78 5.55 4.97
CA GLN A 449 22.64 6.78 5.77
C GLN A 449 23.04 6.60 7.26
N GLY A 450 23.58 7.66 7.88
CA GLY A 450 23.82 7.73 9.34
C GLY A 450 24.96 6.84 9.86
N PHE A 451 25.21 6.88 11.17
CA PHE A 451 26.35 6.14 11.77
C PHE A 451 26.23 4.63 11.61
N ALA A 452 25.01 4.11 11.77
CA ALA A 452 24.74 2.69 11.60
C ALA A 452 24.94 2.21 10.15
N GLY A 453 25.00 3.12 9.17
CA GLY A 453 25.29 2.84 7.77
C GLY A 453 26.79 2.77 7.42
N MET A 454 27.70 3.15 8.33
CA MET A 454 29.12 3.27 8.01
C MET A 454 29.76 1.95 7.54
N GLU A 455 29.44 0.82 8.17
CA GLU A 455 29.94 -0.50 7.74
C GLU A 455 29.39 -0.88 6.36
N LEU A 456 28.12 -0.58 6.08
CA LEU A 456 27.49 -0.80 4.79
C LEU A 456 28.12 0.06 3.68
N CYS A 457 28.55 1.30 3.98
CA CYS A 457 29.32 2.15 3.06
C CYS A 457 30.63 1.49 2.64
N VAL A 458 31.35 0.85 3.57
CA VAL A 458 32.57 0.11 3.26
C VAL A 458 32.24 -1.09 2.37
N GLU A 459 31.24 -1.89 2.75
CA GLU A 459 30.83 -3.08 1.99
C GLU A 459 30.39 -2.72 0.57
N PHE A 460 29.61 -1.64 0.41
CA PHE A 460 29.19 -1.12 -0.88
C PHE A 460 30.36 -0.86 -1.83
N VAL A 461 31.47 -0.32 -1.31
CA VAL A 461 32.67 -0.08 -2.11
C VAL A 461 33.39 -1.39 -2.45
N GLU A 462 33.44 -2.35 -1.53
CA GLU A 462 34.08 -3.66 -1.74
C GLU A 462 33.35 -4.53 -2.76
N VAL A 463 32.01 -4.49 -2.79
CA VAL A 463 31.21 -5.23 -3.78
C VAL A 463 31.13 -4.54 -5.15
N LEU A 464 32.01 -3.58 -5.40
CA LEU A 464 32.11 -2.79 -6.64
C LEU A 464 30.88 -1.91 -6.92
N GLY A 465 30.19 -1.47 -5.86
CA GLY A 465 29.00 -0.60 -5.94
C GLY A 465 29.28 0.72 -6.65
N LEU A 466 30.46 1.32 -6.44
CA LEU A 466 30.87 2.58 -7.08
C LEU A 466 30.74 2.53 -8.61
N LYS A 467 31.13 1.42 -9.25
CA LYS A 467 31.02 1.29 -10.71
C LYS A 467 29.57 1.40 -11.17
N VAL A 468 28.66 0.78 -10.42
CA VAL A 468 27.23 0.73 -10.74
C VAL A 468 26.56 2.07 -10.47
N LEU A 469 26.90 2.67 -9.31
CA LEU A 469 26.43 4.00 -8.90
C LEU A 469 26.77 5.04 -9.95
N PHE A 470 28.05 5.19 -10.31
CA PHE A 470 28.48 6.19 -11.28
C PHE A 470 28.00 5.90 -12.71
N THR A 471 27.76 4.64 -13.07
CA THR A 471 27.12 4.33 -14.37
C THR A 471 25.68 4.84 -14.40
N THR A 472 24.96 4.69 -13.29
CA THR A 472 23.58 5.18 -13.14
C THR A 472 23.54 6.71 -13.04
N PHE A 473 24.40 7.32 -12.21
CA PHE A 473 24.56 8.77 -12.05
C PHE A 473 24.82 9.50 -13.37
N MET A 474 25.67 8.94 -14.24
CA MET A 474 25.96 9.53 -15.56
C MET A 474 24.86 9.33 -16.60
N GLY A 475 23.76 8.63 -16.27
CA GLY A 475 22.68 8.30 -17.22
C GLY A 475 23.14 7.45 -18.41
N LYS A 476 24.34 6.85 -18.35
CA LYS A 476 24.94 6.04 -19.43
C LYS A 476 24.14 4.74 -19.59
N GLY A 477 23.09 4.78 -20.42
CA GLY A 477 22.21 3.64 -20.70
C GLY A 477 20.74 3.95 -20.97
N ALA A 478 20.31 5.21 -20.79
CA ALA A 478 18.96 5.69 -21.08
C ALA A 478 18.81 6.03 -22.57
N SER A 479 17.93 5.32 -23.28
CA SER A 479 17.50 5.74 -24.62
C SER A 479 16.54 6.93 -24.46
N LYS A 480 16.70 7.98 -25.28
CA LYS A 480 15.87 9.21 -25.30
C LYS A 480 14.36 9.01 -25.54
N LYS A 481 13.84 7.77 -25.55
CA LYS A 481 12.46 7.44 -25.95
C LYS A 481 11.70 6.46 -25.06
N ALA A 482 12.17 6.07 -23.88
CA ALA A 482 11.38 5.25 -22.97
C ALA A 482 11.85 5.41 -21.52
N SER A 483 10.93 5.73 -20.60
CA SER A 483 10.86 5.37 -19.16
C SER A 483 12.14 5.20 -18.32
N GLY A 484 13.27 5.77 -18.74
CA GLY A 484 14.61 5.46 -18.19
C GLY A 484 15.48 6.70 -18.02
N GLN A 485 14.90 7.90 -18.16
CA GLN A 485 15.49 9.07 -17.49
C GLN A 485 15.36 8.85 -15.99
N LEU A 486 16.46 9.08 -15.25
CA LEU A 486 16.38 9.15 -13.80
C LEU A 486 15.32 10.18 -13.42
N THR A 487 14.40 9.77 -12.54
CA THR A 487 13.47 10.72 -11.94
C THR A 487 14.24 11.68 -11.04
N HIS A 488 13.60 12.79 -10.68
CA HIS A 488 14.16 13.71 -9.70
C HIS A 488 14.46 12.99 -8.37
N GLU A 489 13.49 12.23 -7.87
CA GLU A 489 13.62 11.38 -6.67
C GLU A 489 14.79 10.39 -6.77
N SER A 490 14.94 9.69 -7.90
CA SER A 490 16.09 8.78 -8.07
C SER A 490 17.43 9.53 -8.08
N THR A 491 17.46 10.77 -8.59
CA THR A 491 18.66 11.61 -8.60
C THR A 491 19.01 12.04 -7.18
N GLU A 492 18.01 12.45 -6.41
CA GLU A 492 18.15 12.81 -5.00
C GLU A 492 18.73 11.66 -4.18
N HIS A 493 18.17 10.45 -4.30
CA HIS A 493 18.71 9.27 -3.62
C HIS A 493 20.16 8.96 -4.04
N LEU A 494 20.53 9.13 -5.31
CA LEU A 494 21.92 8.95 -5.74
C LEU A 494 22.86 9.98 -5.09
N LEU A 495 22.43 11.23 -5.00
CA LEU A 495 23.19 12.29 -4.34
C LEU A 495 23.32 12.00 -2.85
N SER A 496 22.25 11.55 -2.20
CA SER A 496 22.25 11.16 -0.79
C SER A 496 23.19 9.98 -0.51
N ILE A 497 23.24 8.98 -1.41
CA ILE A 497 24.24 7.90 -1.34
C ILE A 497 25.67 8.45 -1.44
N LEU A 498 25.93 9.37 -2.38
CA LEU A 498 27.26 9.98 -2.53
C LEU A 498 27.66 10.79 -1.30
N SER A 499 26.73 11.57 -0.74
CA SER A 499 26.92 12.31 0.50
C SER A 499 27.24 11.36 1.65
N SER A 500 26.45 10.29 1.83
CA SER A 500 26.66 9.27 2.86
C SER A 500 28.05 8.62 2.73
N LEU A 501 28.48 8.27 1.52
CA LEU A 501 29.82 7.71 1.29
C LEU A 501 30.94 8.71 1.63
N LEU A 502 30.78 10.00 1.31
CA LEU A 502 31.76 11.05 1.64
C LEU A 502 31.80 11.38 3.14
N THR A 503 30.68 11.22 3.84
CA THR A 503 30.62 11.43 5.29
C THR A 503 31.17 10.22 6.05
N SER A 504 30.75 9.02 5.68
CA SER A 504 30.98 7.80 6.45
C SER A 504 32.33 7.13 6.20
N LEU A 505 32.91 7.24 5.00
CA LEU A 505 34.19 6.58 4.70
C LEU A 505 35.36 7.35 5.31
N ALA A 506 36.15 6.70 6.17
CA ALA A 506 37.30 7.33 6.81
C ALA A 506 38.31 7.91 5.79
N SER A 507 38.88 9.09 6.10
CA SER A 507 39.76 9.89 5.22
C SER A 507 40.90 9.08 4.60
N ASP A 508 41.62 8.29 5.40
CA ASP A 508 42.78 7.51 4.95
C ASP A 508 42.42 6.10 4.41
N SER A 509 41.13 5.80 4.26
CA SER A 509 40.69 4.46 3.85
C SER A 509 40.90 4.21 2.35
N PRO A 510 41.27 2.98 1.95
CA PRO A 510 41.36 2.65 0.53
C PRO A 510 40.00 2.79 -0.17
N GLN A 511 38.89 2.64 0.54
CA GLN A 511 37.54 2.83 0.01
C GLN A 511 37.27 4.30 -0.35
N ARG A 512 37.63 5.25 0.52
CA ARG A 512 37.52 6.68 0.22
C ARG A 512 38.41 7.08 -0.96
N LEU A 513 39.64 6.59 -1.02
CA LEU A 513 40.54 6.83 -2.16
C LEU A 513 39.94 6.32 -3.49
N ARG A 514 39.30 5.14 -3.47
CA ARG A 514 38.59 4.61 -4.65
C ARG A 514 37.41 5.51 -5.04
N LEU A 515 36.65 6.04 -4.08
CA LEU A 515 35.55 6.99 -4.33
C LEU A 515 36.07 8.29 -4.97
N LEU A 516 37.08 8.93 -4.36
CA LEU A 516 37.66 10.18 -4.87
C LEU A 516 38.23 9.99 -6.29
N SER A 517 38.88 8.85 -6.56
CA SER A 517 39.38 8.53 -7.90
C SER A 517 38.29 8.51 -8.98
N LYS A 518 37.02 8.22 -8.63
CA LYS A 518 35.89 8.26 -9.57
C LYS A 518 35.55 9.69 -10.02
N PHE A 519 35.82 10.70 -9.19
CA PHE A 519 35.60 12.10 -9.52
C PHE A 519 36.73 12.70 -10.35
N VAL A 520 37.95 12.15 -10.26
CA VAL A 520 39.12 12.60 -11.02
C VAL A 520 39.23 11.91 -12.40
N GLU A 521 38.60 10.74 -12.58
CA GLU A 521 38.68 10.00 -13.84
C GLU A 521 38.07 10.77 -15.03
N ALA A 522 38.61 10.54 -16.24
CA ALA A 522 38.09 11.08 -17.50
C ALA A 522 37.88 12.61 -17.48
N ASP A 523 38.94 13.34 -17.11
CA ASP A 523 38.98 14.81 -17.08
C ASP A 523 37.85 15.42 -16.24
N TYR A 524 37.60 14.84 -15.06
CA TYR A 524 36.61 15.31 -14.09
C TYR A 524 35.14 15.25 -14.59
N GLU A 525 34.79 14.33 -15.51
CA GLU A 525 33.43 14.26 -16.11
C GLU A 525 32.29 14.13 -15.08
N LYS A 526 32.57 13.63 -13.87
CA LYS A 526 31.57 13.50 -12.79
C LYS A 526 31.30 14.83 -12.09
N LEU A 527 32.32 15.67 -11.93
CA LEU A 527 32.16 17.02 -11.43
C LEU A 527 31.42 17.88 -12.45
N ASP A 528 31.69 17.70 -13.74
CA ASP A 528 30.89 18.35 -14.80
C ASP A 528 29.42 17.99 -14.66
N ARG A 529 29.09 16.70 -14.48
CA ARG A 529 27.70 16.27 -14.28
C ARG A 529 27.09 16.81 -12.99
N LEU A 530 27.84 16.93 -11.90
CA LEU A 530 27.35 17.56 -10.67
C LEU A 530 27.04 19.04 -10.87
N ILE A 531 27.87 19.78 -11.60
CA ILE A 531 27.62 21.19 -11.91
C ILE A 531 26.39 21.32 -12.81
N GLU A 532 26.22 20.45 -13.82
CA GLU A 532 24.99 20.42 -14.61
C GLU A 532 23.75 20.17 -13.75
N LEU A 533 23.81 19.20 -12.83
CA LEU A 533 22.72 18.92 -11.89
C LEU A 533 22.43 20.12 -10.99
N ARG A 534 23.47 20.79 -10.48
CA ARG A 534 23.35 22.01 -9.69
C ARG A 534 22.57 23.08 -10.44
N GLU A 535 22.92 23.32 -11.71
CA GLU A 535 22.23 24.29 -12.56
C GLU A 535 20.76 23.91 -12.79
N GLU A 536 20.50 22.62 -13.06
CA GLU A 536 19.15 22.08 -13.27
C GLU A 536 18.27 22.22 -12.00
N THR A 537 18.82 21.98 -10.81
CA THR A 537 18.10 22.08 -9.53
C THR A 537 17.95 23.53 -9.07
N GLU A 538 19.01 24.35 -9.17
CA GLU A 538 18.97 25.78 -8.81
C GLU A 538 17.95 26.53 -9.66
N ALA A 539 17.92 26.29 -10.97
CA ALA A 539 16.93 26.90 -11.86
C ALA A 539 15.49 26.52 -11.49
N ARG A 540 15.27 25.33 -10.91
CA ARG A 540 13.95 24.86 -10.50
C ARG A 540 13.52 25.47 -9.17
N VAL A 541 14.41 25.50 -8.18
CA VAL A 541 14.16 26.13 -6.87
C VAL A 541 13.80 27.60 -7.06
N ASN A 542 14.58 28.32 -7.88
CA ASN A 542 14.40 29.75 -8.13
C ASN A 542 13.24 30.08 -9.10
N ALA A 543 12.59 29.06 -9.71
CA ALA A 543 11.60 29.29 -10.76
C ALA A 543 10.34 30.03 -10.28
N GLY A 544 10.05 30.01 -8.97
CA GLY A 544 8.90 30.72 -8.40
C GLY A 544 9.25 31.76 -7.34
N ASP A 545 10.51 32.21 -7.26
CA ASP A 545 10.89 33.40 -6.47
C ASP A 545 10.27 34.72 -7.03
N GLY A 546 9.54 34.63 -8.15
CA GLY A 546 8.89 35.76 -8.84
C GLY A 546 7.37 35.84 -8.67
N ASP A 547 6.74 34.93 -7.93
CA ASP A 547 5.30 34.99 -7.65
C ASP A 547 5.05 35.92 -6.46
N ASP A 548 4.12 36.88 -6.60
CA ASP A 548 3.79 37.86 -5.55
C ASP A 548 3.30 37.20 -4.23
N GLU A 549 2.87 35.93 -4.27
CA GLU A 549 2.49 35.11 -3.10
C GLU A 549 3.69 34.71 -2.21
N PHE A 550 4.91 34.64 -2.75
CA PHE A 550 6.14 34.31 -1.98
C PHE A 550 6.47 35.35 -0.92
N GLY A 551 6.01 36.59 -1.09
CA GLY A 551 6.27 37.68 -0.16
C GLY A 551 5.43 37.63 1.11
N GLU A 552 4.39 36.78 1.17
CA GLU A 552 3.49 36.65 2.32
C GLU A 552 3.78 35.42 3.19
N LEU A 553 4.58 34.46 2.69
CA LEU A 553 4.98 33.26 3.43
C LEU A 553 6.03 33.59 4.51
N ASP A 554 5.98 32.87 5.62
CA ASP A 554 7.05 32.93 6.61
C ASP A 554 8.30 32.14 6.16
N GLU A 555 9.40 32.22 6.93
CA GLU A 555 10.67 31.61 6.56
C GLU A 555 10.58 30.07 6.46
N ASP A 556 9.73 29.44 7.28
CA ASP A 556 9.54 27.98 7.33
C ASP A 556 8.68 27.51 6.14
N GLU A 557 7.58 28.21 5.85
CA GLU A 557 6.71 27.97 4.70
C GLU A 557 7.47 28.12 3.38
N LEU A 558 8.30 29.17 3.28
CA LEU A 558 9.17 29.39 2.12
C LEU A 558 10.18 28.23 1.96
N TYR A 559 10.76 27.74 3.04
CA TYR A 559 11.70 26.63 3.01
C TYR A 559 11.02 25.33 2.57
N LEU A 560 9.82 25.03 3.08
CA LEU A 560 9.01 23.88 2.66
C LEU A 560 8.69 23.93 1.16
N GLU A 561 8.28 25.09 0.65
CA GLU A 561 7.99 25.23 -0.79
C GLU A 561 9.26 25.04 -1.65
N LYS A 562 10.41 25.55 -1.20
CA LYS A 562 11.69 25.28 -1.87
C LYS A 562 12.04 23.79 -1.84
N LEU A 563 11.74 23.06 -0.75
CA LEU A 563 11.94 21.62 -0.67
C LEU A 563 11.10 20.86 -1.70
N GLU A 564 9.82 21.23 -1.86
CA GLU A 564 8.96 20.66 -2.92
C GLU A 564 9.52 20.90 -4.33
N ARG A 565 10.22 22.02 -4.52
CA ARG A 565 10.91 22.38 -5.77
C ARG A 565 12.29 21.73 -5.92
N GLY A 566 12.75 20.92 -4.98
CA GLY A 566 14.00 20.16 -5.06
C GLY A 566 15.21 20.84 -4.41
N LEU A 567 15.00 21.69 -3.41
CA LEU A 567 16.09 22.30 -2.63
C LEU A 567 17.00 21.24 -1.99
N PHE A 568 16.45 20.12 -1.50
CA PHE A 568 17.27 19.07 -0.89
C PHE A 568 18.31 18.50 -1.86
N SER A 569 17.92 18.28 -3.12
CA SER A 569 18.85 17.88 -4.18
C SER A 569 19.95 18.92 -4.42
N LEU A 570 19.62 20.22 -4.39
CA LEU A 570 20.62 21.30 -4.51
C LEU A 570 21.59 21.31 -3.32
N GLN A 571 21.09 21.16 -2.10
CA GLN A 571 21.89 21.07 -0.88
C GLN A 571 22.86 19.89 -0.92
N LEU A 572 22.41 18.72 -1.37
CA LEU A 572 23.26 17.53 -1.52
C LEU A 572 24.33 17.72 -2.60
N VAL A 573 24.02 18.35 -3.73
CA VAL A 573 25.02 18.67 -4.76
C VAL A 573 26.09 19.59 -4.19
N ASP A 574 25.70 20.68 -3.53
CA ASP A 574 26.62 21.65 -2.94
C ASP A 574 27.46 21.04 -1.81
N TYR A 575 26.89 20.09 -1.07
CA TYR A 575 27.60 19.32 -0.06
C TYR A 575 28.71 18.45 -0.67
N ILE A 576 28.39 17.73 -1.75
CA ILE A 576 29.37 16.91 -2.48
C ILE A 576 30.46 17.79 -3.09
N LEU A 577 30.10 18.93 -3.69
CA LEU A 577 31.07 19.88 -4.26
C LEU A 577 32.02 20.45 -3.19
N ALA A 578 31.53 20.74 -2.00
CA ALA A 578 32.35 21.21 -0.88
C ALA A 578 33.34 20.13 -0.42
N TRP A 579 32.89 18.89 -0.26
CA TRP A 579 33.77 17.75 0.03
C TRP A 579 34.85 17.57 -1.02
N MET A 580 34.48 17.57 -2.31
CA MET A 580 35.44 17.40 -3.40
C MET A 580 36.45 18.54 -3.48
N THR A 581 36.04 19.75 -3.14
CA THR A 581 36.91 20.93 -3.05
C THR A 581 37.94 20.81 -1.92
N MET A 582 37.55 20.19 -0.80
CA MET A 582 38.44 19.95 0.34
C MET A 582 39.43 18.80 0.11
N GLU A 583 38.99 17.75 -0.59
CA GLU A 583 39.76 16.49 -0.71
C GLU A 583 40.79 16.49 -1.86
N ASP A 584 40.55 17.23 -2.96
CA ASP A 584 41.44 17.23 -4.13
C ASP A 584 41.64 18.65 -4.70
N ASP A 585 42.90 19.09 -4.76
CA ASP A 585 43.27 20.42 -5.27
C ASP A 585 42.88 20.61 -6.75
N GLY A 586 42.95 19.55 -7.56
CA GLY A 586 42.59 19.59 -8.97
C GLY A 586 41.07 19.68 -9.18
N ALA A 587 40.30 18.93 -8.39
CA ALA A 587 38.85 19.04 -8.33
C ALA A 587 38.42 20.45 -7.92
N ARG A 588 39.07 21.04 -6.89
CA ARG A 588 38.83 22.44 -6.50
C ARG A 588 39.01 23.41 -7.67
N GLU A 589 40.15 23.34 -8.36
CA GLU A 589 40.44 24.22 -9.51
C GLU A 589 39.41 24.04 -10.64
N HIS A 590 39.01 22.79 -10.90
CA HIS A 590 38.01 22.46 -11.90
C HIS A 590 36.62 22.99 -11.54
N ILE A 591 36.17 22.78 -10.30
CA ILE A 591 34.89 23.29 -9.78
C ILE A 591 34.85 24.81 -9.88
N LEU A 592 35.89 25.51 -9.39
CA LEU A 592 35.97 26.97 -9.45
C LEU A 592 35.92 27.47 -10.89
N MET A 593 36.64 26.83 -11.82
CA MET A 593 36.59 27.15 -13.24
C MET A 593 35.17 27.00 -13.81
N MET A 594 34.46 25.93 -13.46
CA MET A 594 33.12 25.65 -13.96
C MET A 594 32.07 26.62 -13.41
N LEU A 595 32.12 26.94 -12.12
CA LEU A 595 31.28 27.97 -11.50
C LEU A 595 31.52 29.35 -12.14
N ALA A 596 32.79 29.72 -12.35
CA ALA A 596 33.14 31.01 -12.95
C ALA A 596 32.58 31.18 -14.37
N ARG A 597 32.50 30.10 -15.17
CA ARG A 597 31.87 30.14 -16.52
C ARG A 597 30.39 30.53 -16.48
N ARG A 598 29.74 30.38 -15.33
CA ARG A 598 28.32 30.71 -15.08
C ARG A 598 28.14 31.96 -14.22
N ASN A 599 29.20 32.72 -13.96
CA ASN A 599 29.22 33.84 -13.02
C ASN A 599 28.84 33.46 -11.58
N LYS A 600 29.22 32.25 -11.17
CA LYS A 600 29.06 31.73 -9.81
C LYS A 600 30.42 31.60 -9.12
N SER A 601 30.44 31.59 -7.79
CA SER A 601 31.64 31.39 -6.97
C SER A 601 31.37 30.41 -5.83
N PHE A 602 32.36 30.21 -4.94
CA PHE A 602 32.14 29.42 -3.73
C PHE A 602 31.13 30.08 -2.77
N ASP A 603 30.92 31.39 -2.83
CA ASP A 603 29.86 32.08 -2.08
C ASP A 603 28.47 31.50 -2.34
N ASP A 604 28.15 31.16 -3.61
CA ASP A 604 26.86 30.57 -3.96
C ASP A 604 26.65 29.21 -3.27
N ILE A 605 27.71 28.40 -3.19
CA ILE A 605 27.71 27.12 -2.47
C ILE A 605 27.60 27.34 -0.96
N ILE A 606 28.37 28.29 -0.43
CA ILE A 606 28.36 28.65 1.00
C ILE A 606 26.95 29.11 1.43
N CYS A 607 26.24 29.86 0.59
CA CYS A 607 24.89 30.32 0.87
C CYS A 607 23.93 29.14 1.06
N VAL A 608 23.89 28.22 0.10
CA VAL A 608 23.04 27.00 0.15
C VAL A 608 23.41 26.13 1.34
N LEU A 609 24.70 25.91 1.60
CA LEU A 609 25.14 25.09 2.74
C LEU A 609 24.87 25.75 4.09
N SER A 610 24.85 27.09 4.16
CA SER A 610 24.49 27.81 5.38
C SER A 610 22.99 27.66 5.66
N GLU A 611 22.14 27.84 4.65
CA GLU A 611 20.69 27.56 4.75
C GLU A 611 20.46 26.11 5.15
N TYR A 612 21.18 25.15 4.56
CA TYR A 612 21.07 23.74 4.92
C TYR A 612 21.45 23.49 6.39
N ARG A 613 22.59 24.01 6.85
CA ARG A 613 23.05 23.86 8.24
C ARG A 613 22.03 24.39 9.24
N ASP A 614 21.44 25.54 8.94
CA ASP A 614 20.56 26.25 9.86
C ASP A 614 19.20 25.55 10.03
N ASN A 615 18.76 24.79 9.01
CA ASN A 615 17.50 24.02 9.01
C ASN A 615 17.67 22.52 9.40
N ILE A 616 18.89 22.05 9.70
CA ILE A 616 19.10 20.66 10.10
C ILE A 616 18.60 20.41 11.52
N GLY A 617 17.70 19.43 11.67
CA GLY A 617 17.20 18.94 12.95
C GLY A 617 15.87 19.56 13.39
N GLU A 618 15.25 20.45 12.62
CA GLU A 618 13.97 21.07 12.97
C GLU A 618 12.75 20.15 12.76
N GLY A 619 12.90 19.09 11.95
CA GLY A 619 11.84 18.10 11.70
C GLY A 619 11.83 16.88 12.63
N ALA A 620 12.89 16.64 13.40
CA ALA A 620 12.91 15.59 14.40
C ALA A 620 12.27 16.15 15.67
N ALA A 621 11.00 15.80 15.93
CA ALA A 621 10.41 16.03 17.23
C ALA A 621 11.43 15.57 18.27
N LYS A 622 11.84 16.48 19.17
CA LYS A 622 12.71 16.19 20.32
C LYS A 622 12.06 15.03 21.08
N THR A 623 12.40 13.82 20.68
CA THR A 623 11.97 12.61 21.35
C THR A 623 12.71 12.68 22.66
N GLU A 624 11.95 12.73 23.75
CA GLU A 624 12.47 12.94 25.09
C GLU A 624 13.76 12.14 25.29
N GLU A 625 14.81 12.86 25.69
CA GLU A 625 16.16 12.36 25.95
C GLU A 625 16.09 11.00 26.67
N LYS A 626 16.27 9.90 25.92
CA LYS A 626 16.67 8.64 26.54
C LYS A 626 18.15 8.82 26.88
N GLU A 627 18.42 8.99 28.18
CA GLU A 627 19.77 9.00 28.74
C GLU A 627 20.56 7.77 28.28
N GLY A 628 21.38 7.93 27.23
CA GLY A 628 22.20 6.84 26.73
C GLY A 628 22.94 7.14 25.44
N SER A 629 23.99 7.97 25.48
CA SER A 629 25.08 8.03 24.49
C SER A 629 24.71 7.89 22.99
N GLU A 630 23.57 8.40 22.56
CA GLU A 630 23.24 8.50 21.14
C GLU A 630 23.93 9.77 20.63
N ILE A 631 24.86 9.59 19.69
CA ILE A 631 25.50 10.71 19.00
C ILE A 631 24.36 11.44 18.27
N ASP A 632 24.17 12.73 18.52
CA ASP A 632 23.21 13.52 17.76
C ASP A 632 23.72 13.64 16.31
N GLU A 633 23.17 12.81 15.42
CA GLU A 633 23.53 12.79 14.01
C GLU A 633 23.34 14.16 13.36
N ALA A 634 22.34 14.92 13.81
CA ALA A 634 22.08 16.27 13.32
C ALA A 634 23.17 17.24 13.80
N GLU A 635 23.68 17.10 15.03
CA GLU A 635 24.81 17.90 15.52
C GLU A 635 26.10 17.61 14.77
N GLU A 636 26.43 16.34 14.52
CA GLU A 636 27.63 15.99 13.73
C GLU A 636 27.51 16.52 12.29
N GLN A 637 26.33 16.37 11.66
CA GLN A 637 26.12 16.88 10.32
C GLN A 637 26.25 18.42 10.26
N ARG A 638 25.74 19.13 11.27
CA ARG A 638 25.94 20.59 11.41
C ARG A 638 27.41 20.94 11.58
N GLU A 639 28.17 20.16 12.34
CA GLU A 639 29.61 20.35 12.52
C GLU A 639 30.39 20.14 11.22
N ILE A 640 30.06 19.09 10.46
CA ILE A 640 30.67 18.83 9.14
C ILE A 640 30.40 20.00 8.19
N LEU A 641 29.15 20.44 8.08
CA LEU A 641 28.77 21.57 7.23
C LEU A 641 29.50 22.84 7.63
N LYS A 642 29.60 23.11 8.93
CA LYS A 642 30.36 24.25 9.44
C LYS A 642 31.82 24.20 9.00
N ASN A 643 32.49 23.06 9.14
CA ASN A 643 33.88 22.89 8.75
C ASN A 643 34.09 23.04 7.23
N LEU A 644 33.18 22.49 6.42
CA LEU A 644 33.20 22.65 4.96
C LEU A 644 33.01 24.12 4.56
N ILE A 645 32.07 24.83 5.18
CA ILE A 645 31.83 26.26 4.94
C ILE A 645 33.06 27.10 5.32
N GLU A 646 33.66 26.85 6.48
CA GLU A 646 34.86 27.54 6.93
C GLU A 646 36.05 27.30 5.98
N TYR A 647 36.19 26.07 5.48
CA TYR A 647 37.20 25.75 4.48
C TYR A 647 36.97 26.53 3.17
N LEU A 648 35.75 26.52 2.62
CA LEU A 648 35.42 27.25 1.40
C LEU A 648 35.70 28.76 1.54
N LYS A 649 35.32 29.37 2.68
CA LYS A 649 35.62 30.78 2.99
C LYS A 649 37.11 31.09 3.06
N SER A 650 37.96 30.10 3.36
CA SER A 650 39.41 30.27 3.42
C SER A 650 40.10 30.28 2.05
N LEU A 651 39.38 29.88 0.99
CA LEU A 651 39.88 29.83 -0.38
C LEU A 651 39.64 31.11 -1.18
N GLU A 652 38.88 32.06 -0.62
CA GLU A 652 38.70 33.42 -1.11
C GLU A 652 39.84 34.34 -0.67
#